data_AF-A0A1J5SN70-F1
#
_entry.id   AF-A0A1J5SN70-F1
#
_cell.length_a   1.000
_cell.length_b   1.000
_cell.length_c   1.000
_cell.angle_alpha   90.00
_cell.angle_beta   90.00
_cell.angle_gamma   90.00
#
_symmetry.space_group_name_H-M   'P 1'
#
loop_
_entity.id
_entity.type
_entity.pdbx_description
1 polymer ?
#
loop_
_entity_poly.entity_id
_entity_poly.type
_entity_poly.pdbx_seq_one_letter_code
_entity_poly.pdbx_strand_id
1 'polypeptide(L)'
;MSTTKPPLLPAVLLSPIRLDGPGFPGPLRVLKDRLLPWLGLSAPASSWLFALRTALAAVLALYLAFALQLDNAFSAATTVMIVANPLHGLVWGKMINRALGTLLGGLAALGLTAAFGQSPVLFLAAFGLWMGLCTAASTLLRSFRSYGAVLAGYTVGLIAFPHLPAHPDDIFTLVTGRVSAVLLGIACSTLVSSLFSSRNGAQMLEARLRALLAELLERMQSALLLPPQTVPSQAERLERGRLRHQTRNAVMALDGLVECAAAEGTRPAGVIEAQRASVAALSAALTTLAGVEDAILALNVGPEAPLRTHLATLAARLPVLAETLRHAPSPDLPAAIAQARRDLAATRATLENGLRENAVGTDASGRPVADFARLRLLGQSADLFDDLEIALGGLTGLLLGQTGAGAPDRSGFHLEWRWSGINGLRAAAATWLASLLWIITAWPSGGMMVGGVVPNVGLLSLRDRPDLDAMQLAKGITLAMASGFLYLLFVLPWLDGFPMLALALVPPLMWGTLQTVNPRRTFIGVGFLVFFITLLGPRNPMSYNVMSYLNIGLATVCSAVIAALVHRVVLPVSPTAHIRGLLAVMRADLERLARPRLALAGAWAGGWESRMNDRLLKLAARVRAAELPAAPLLPNAHGALRLGREILRLRQMTADPRFPDRRAGAVVLHALAPALAGGPPRPAVRACRLAARRLERLAYAAEAGAADQRADLRRAAASLVEIALLLGRHRRFFQEKAAQC
;
A
#
# COMPACT_ATOMS: atom_id res chain seq x y z
N MET A 1 19.15 41.80 15.77
CA MET A 1 19.61 42.30 14.45
C MET A 1 18.84 41.59 13.36
N SER A 2 18.19 42.40 12.51
CA SER A 2 17.34 42.04 11.38
C SER A 2 17.98 40.99 10.46
N THR A 3 17.28 39.88 10.20
CA THR A 3 17.55 39.00 9.05
C THR A 3 16.30 38.94 8.20
N THR A 4 16.35 39.74 7.14
CA THR A 4 15.37 39.86 6.07
C THR A 4 15.21 38.52 5.35
N LYS A 5 13.98 37.98 5.35
CA LYS A 5 13.56 36.92 4.41
C LYS A 5 13.65 37.48 2.98
N PRO A 6 14.16 36.72 2.00
CA PRO A 6 14.08 37.14 0.61
C PRO A 6 12.62 37.10 0.13
N PRO A 7 12.23 37.97 -0.82
CA PRO A 7 10.84 38.12 -1.24
C PRO A 7 10.37 36.89 -2.05
N LEU A 8 9.15 36.48 -1.76
CA LEU A 8 8.37 35.52 -2.54
C LEU A 8 8.29 36.01 -3.99
N LEU A 9 8.73 35.17 -4.94
CA LEU A 9 8.42 35.33 -6.36
C LEU A 9 6.92 35.57 -6.56
N PRO A 10 6.51 36.54 -7.40
CA PRO A 10 5.12 36.98 -7.51
C PRO A 10 4.21 35.83 -7.95
N ALA A 11 3.08 35.69 -7.24
CA ALA A 11 2.08 34.62 -7.37
C ALA A 11 1.39 34.51 -8.74
N VAL A 12 1.78 35.31 -9.73
CA VAL A 12 1.17 35.34 -11.07
C VAL A 12 1.72 34.24 -11.99
N LEU A 13 2.93 33.72 -11.73
CA LEU A 13 3.52 32.59 -12.48
C LEU A 13 3.13 31.20 -11.95
N LEU A 14 2.29 31.13 -10.91
CA LEU A 14 1.98 29.90 -10.17
C LEU A 14 0.55 29.38 -10.35
N SER A 15 -0.25 30.01 -11.23
CA SER A 15 -1.56 29.49 -11.57
C SER A 15 -1.44 28.41 -12.66
N PRO A 16 -2.10 27.24 -12.53
CA PRO A 16 -2.27 26.36 -13.68
C PRO A 16 -2.98 27.15 -14.77
N ILE A 17 -2.39 27.22 -15.96
CA ILE A 17 -2.95 27.92 -17.13
C ILE A 17 -4.38 27.40 -17.38
N ARG A 18 -5.39 28.14 -16.90
CA ARG A 18 -6.81 27.84 -17.11
C ARG A 18 -7.21 28.39 -18.47
N LEU A 19 -7.05 27.57 -19.50
CA LEU A 19 -7.52 27.86 -20.86
C LEU A 19 -8.97 27.40 -21.07
N ASP A 20 -9.85 27.62 -20.10
CA ASP A 20 -11.28 27.26 -20.20
C ASP A 20 -12.08 28.45 -20.72
N GLY A 21 -11.70 28.95 -21.91
CA GLY A 21 -12.50 29.89 -22.68
C GLY A 21 -13.52 29.15 -23.55
N PRO A 22 -14.75 29.67 -23.73
CA PRO A 22 -15.82 29.00 -24.48
C PRO A 22 -15.57 28.83 -26.00
N GLY A 23 -14.42 29.26 -26.54
CA GLY A 23 -14.19 29.39 -27.99
C GLY A 23 -13.50 28.24 -28.76
N PHE A 24 -13.17 27.10 -28.14
CA PHE A 24 -12.50 26.02 -28.89
C PHE A 24 -13.50 25.06 -29.59
N PRO A 25 -13.40 24.85 -30.92
CA PRO A 25 -14.23 23.88 -31.64
C PRO A 25 -13.95 22.44 -31.17
N GLY A 26 -14.97 21.57 -31.23
CA GLY A 26 -14.97 20.19 -30.72
C GLY A 26 -13.69 19.37 -30.94
N PRO A 27 -13.11 19.30 -32.15
CA PRO A 27 -11.88 18.52 -32.39
C PRO A 27 -10.64 19.11 -31.71
N LEU A 28 -10.54 20.44 -31.59
CA LEU A 28 -9.43 21.11 -30.89
C LEU A 28 -9.51 20.93 -29.37
N ARG A 29 -10.72 20.79 -28.79
CA ARG A 29 -10.88 20.41 -27.38
C ARG A 29 -10.40 18.99 -27.11
N VAL A 30 -10.78 18.02 -27.95
CA VAL A 30 -10.30 16.63 -27.80
C VAL A 30 -8.78 16.53 -27.96
N LEU A 31 -8.21 17.31 -28.88
CA LEU A 31 -6.77 17.39 -29.06
C LEU A 31 -6.09 18.04 -27.84
N LYS A 32 -6.63 19.15 -27.33
CA LYS A 32 -6.17 19.82 -26.10
C LYS A 32 -6.21 18.86 -24.89
N ASP A 33 -7.33 18.18 -24.67
CA ASP A 33 -7.56 17.27 -23.55
C ASP A 33 -6.66 16.03 -23.59
N ARG A 34 -6.16 15.65 -24.77
CA ARG A 34 -5.19 14.56 -24.93
C ARG A 34 -3.73 15.05 -24.88
N LEU A 35 -3.41 16.17 -25.53
CA LEU A 35 -2.06 16.71 -25.66
C LEU A 35 -1.54 17.37 -24.40
N LEU A 36 -2.32 18.23 -23.74
CA LEU A 36 -1.86 18.96 -22.53
C LEU A 36 -1.42 18.00 -21.41
N PRO A 37 -2.19 16.95 -21.08
CA PRO A 37 -1.71 15.96 -20.12
C PRO A 37 -0.50 15.20 -20.63
N TRP A 38 -0.42 14.93 -21.94
CA TRP A 38 0.69 14.15 -22.54
C TRP A 38 2.03 14.89 -22.51
N LEU A 39 1.99 16.20 -22.72
CA LEU A 39 3.14 17.09 -22.56
C LEU A 39 3.49 17.38 -21.09
N GLY A 40 2.68 16.92 -20.12
CA GLY A 40 2.89 17.20 -18.70
C GLY A 40 2.52 18.62 -18.27
N LEU A 41 1.96 19.43 -19.17
CA LEU A 41 1.60 20.83 -18.93
C LEU A 41 0.43 21.00 -17.95
N SER A 42 -0.39 19.95 -17.78
CA SER A 42 -1.45 19.94 -16.76
C SER A 42 -0.95 19.59 -15.35
N ALA A 43 0.34 19.32 -15.16
CA ALA A 43 0.90 18.94 -13.88
C ALA A 43 1.01 20.15 -12.93
N PRO A 44 0.79 19.96 -11.61
CA PRO A 44 0.94 21.04 -10.64
C PRO A 44 2.40 21.53 -10.57
N ALA A 45 2.61 22.78 -10.15
CA ALA A 45 3.94 23.40 -10.04
C ALA A 45 4.93 22.57 -9.21
N SER A 46 4.47 21.86 -8.17
CA SER A 46 5.28 20.95 -7.37
C SER A 46 5.87 19.78 -8.17
N SER A 47 5.17 19.31 -9.20
CA SER A 47 5.67 18.26 -10.10
C SER A 47 6.74 18.77 -11.06
N TRP A 48 6.60 20.03 -11.51
CA TRP A 48 7.64 20.69 -12.32
C TRP A 48 8.90 20.97 -11.52
N LEU A 49 8.77 21.43 -10.27
CA LEU A 49 9.92 21.60 -9.38
C LEU A 49 10.60 20.25 -9.10
N PHE A 50 9.81 19.18 -8.89
CA PHE A 50 10.32 17.81 -8.79
C PHE A 50 11.08 17.35 -10.05
N ALA A 51 10.54 17.64 -11.24
CA ALA A 51 11.18 17.29 -12.49
C ALA A 51 12.50 18.05 -12.69
N LEU A 52 12.50 19.36 -12.44
CA LEU A 52 13.69 20.20 -12.55
C LEU A 52 14.80 19.75 -11.59
N ARG A 53 14.49 19.53 -10.30
CA ARG A 53 15.52 19.07 -9.34
C ARG A 53 16.09 17.71 -9.71
N THR A 54 15.27 16.81 -10.26
CA THR A 54 15.71 15.47 -10.68
C THR A 54 16.62 15.57 -11.90
N ALA A 55 16.29 16.43 -12.87
CA ALA A 55 17.13 16.69 -14.04
C ALA A 55 18.47 17.32 -13.65
N LEU A 56 18.47 18.34 -12.78
CA LEU A 56 19.68 18.98 -12.28
C LEU A 56 20.59 18.01 -11.52
N ALA A 57 20.01 17.15 -10.66
CA ALA A 57 20.75 16.12 -9.96
C ALA A 57 21.37 15.09 -10.91
N ALA A 58 20.66 14.71 -11.98
CA ALA A 58 21.17 13.77 -12.98
C ALA A 58 22.32 14.37 -13.80
N VAL A 59 22.20 15.64 -14.20
CA VAL A 59 23.27 16.38 -14.88
C VAL A 59 24.48 16.53 -13.97
N LEU A 60 24.30 16.89 -12.70
CA LEU A 60 25.39 16.98 -11.72
C LEU A 60 26.11 15.63 -11.54
N ALA A 61 25.35 14.53 -11.45
CA ALA A 61 25.92 13.19 -11.38
C ALA A 61 26.73 12.84 -12.64
N LEU A 62 26.24 13.22 -13.83
CA LEU A 62 26.96 13.00 -15.07
C LEU A 62 28.24 13.83 -15.15
N TYR A 63 28.20 15.10 -14.73
CA TYR A 63 29.36 15.99 -14.67
C TYR A 63 30.47 15.39 -13.79
N LEU A 64 30.13 15.03 -12.55
CA LEU A 64 31.10 14.48 -11.61
C LEU A 64 31.60 13.11 -12.07
N ALA A 65 30.77 12.31 -12.73
CA ALA A 65 31.21 11.03 -13.27
C ALA A 65 32.24 11.21 -14.40
N PHE A 66 32.09 12.22 -15.26
CA PHE A 66 33.11 12.56 -16.25
C PHE A 66 34.37 13.16 -15.62
N ALA A 67 34.21 14.02 -14.61
CA ALA A 67 35.36 14.61 -13.89
C ALA A 67 36.20 13.54 -13.17
N LEU A 68 35.55 12.50 -12.64
CA LEU A 68 36.19 11.35 -12.01
C LEU A 68 36.60 10.25 -13.00
N GLN A 69 36.41 10.46 -14.31
CA GLN A 69 36.74 9.51 -15.37
C GLN A 69 36.13 8.11 -15.16
N LEU A 70 34.88 8.03 -14.72
CA LEU A 70 34.18 6.76 -14.54
C LEU A 70 33.75 6.19 -15.90
N ASP A 71 34.10 4.93 -16.19
CA ASP A 71 33.80 4.24 -17.46
C ASP A 71 32.30 4.22 -17.82
N ASN A 72 31.43 4.21 -16.81
CA ASN A 72 29.97 4.11 -16.95
C ASN A 72 29.23 5.34 -16.41
N ALA A 73 29.65 6.54 -16.82
CA ALA A 73 29.08 7.81 -16.34
C ALA A 73 27.55 7.91 -16.43
N PHE A 74 26.93 7.39 -17.50
CA PHE A 74 25.47 7.36 -17.67
C PHE A 74 24.75 6.59 -16.53
N SER A 75 25.42 5.62 -15.89
CA SER A 75 24.87 4.84 -14.77
C SER A 75 24.62 5.70 -13.52
N ALA A 76 25.44 6.74 -13.30
CA ALA A 76 25.27 7.68 -12.21
C ALA A 76 23.99 8.53 -12.40
N ALA A 77 23.79 9.08 -13.60
CA ALA A 77 22.57 9.81 -13.96
C ALA A 77 21.31 8.92 -13.89
N THR A 78 21.39 7.70 -14.41
CA THR A 78 20.29 6.71 -14.35
C THR A 78 19.94 6.38 -12.89
N THR A 79 20.93 6.31 -12.01
CA THR A 79 20.71 6.07 -10.58
C THR A 79 19.87 7.16 -9.94
N VAL A 80 20.20 8.44 -10.19
CA VAL A 80 19.41 9.59 -9.71
C VAL A 80 17.95 9.45 -10.12
N MET A 81 17.70 9.10 -11.38
CA MET A 81 16.35 8.95 -11.91
C MET A 81 15.55 7.82 -11.27
N ILE A 82 16.21 6.69 -11.00
CA ILE A 82 15.54 5.52 -10.39
C ILE A 82 15.18 5.80 -8.93
N VAL A 83 16.07 6.49 -8.19
CA VAL A 83 15.81 6.81 -6.77
C VAL A 83 14.90 8.01 -6.59
N ALA A 84 14.70 8.82 -7.64
CA ALA A 84 13.83 9.98 -7.60
C ALA A 84 12.43 9.61 -7.06
N ASN A 85 11.96 10.43 -6.12
CA ASN A 85 10.63 10.36 -5.56
C ASN A 85 10.22 11.78 -5.15
N PRO A 86 8.96 12.20 -5.36
CA PRO A 86 8.46 13.48 -4.89
C PRO A 86 8.68 13.71 -3.38
N LEU A 87 8.56 12.65 -2.57
CA LEU A 87 8.72 12.70 -1.11
C LEU A 87 10.17 12.36 -0.71
N HIS A 88 10.81 13.28 0.01
CA HIS A 88 12.23 13.19 0.39
C HIS A 88 12.56 11.93 1.20
N GLY A 89 11.78 11.59 2.23
CA GLY A 89 11.97 10.37 3.01
C GLY A 89 11.95 9.08 2.20
N LEU A 90 11.10 9.03 1.18
CA LEU A 90 11.05 7.87 0.27
C LEU A 90 12.29 7.77 -0.62
N VAL A 91 12.96 8.89 -0.93
CA VAL A 91 14.25 8.88 -1.64
C VAL A 91 15.31 8.19 -0.76
N TRP A 92 15.39 8.54 0.52
CA TRP A 92 16.34 7.92 1.47
C TRP A 92 16.18 6.42 1.56
N GLY A 93 14.94 5.95 1.74
CA GLY A 93 14.64 4.52 1.76
C GLY A 93 15.05 3.81 0.46
N LYS A 94 14.78 4.41 -0.72
CA LYS A 94 15.23 3.87 -2.02
C LYS A 94 16.75 3.84 -2.15
N MET A 95 17.44 4.91 -1.76
CA MET A 95 18.88 5.06 -1.92
C MET A 95 19.66 4.00 -1.13
N ILE A 96 19.31 3.78 0.14
CA ILE A 96 19.97 2.76 0.98
C ILE A 96 19.80 1.37 0.37
N ASN A 97 18.58 1.01 -0.02
CA ASN A 97 18.32 -0.31 -0.61
C ASN A 97 18.93 -0.44 -2.01
N ARG A 98 19.12 0.68 -2.75
CA ARG A 98 19.85 0.69 -4.01
C ARG A 98 21.34 0.43 -3.80
N ALA A 99 21.95 1.07 -2.81
CA ALA A 99 23.35 0.82 -2.47
C ALA A 99 23.55 -0.65 -2.06
N LEU A 100 22.76 -1.15 -1.10
CA LEU A 100 22.83 -2.54 -0.64
C LEU A 100 22.60 -3.54 -1.77
N GLY A 101 21.58 -3.34 -2.59
CA GLY A 101 21.31 -4.22 -3.72
C GLY A 101 22.44 -4.23 -4.76
N THR A 102 23.05 -3.07 -5.05
CA THR A 102 24.17 -3.00 -6.00
C THR A 102 25.42 -3.66 -5.44
N LEU A 103 25.72 -3.48 -4.15
CA LEU A 103 26.84 -4.15 -3.48
C LEU A 103 26.67 -5.68 -3.46
N LEU A 104 25.50 -6.17 -3.02
CA LEU A 104 25.19 -7.60 -3.00
C LEU A 104 25.21 -8.20 -4.41
N GLY A 105 24.68 -7.49 -5.41
CA GLY A 105 24.71 -7.91 -6.80
C GLY A 105 26.12 -7.90 -7.40
N GLY A 106 26.96 -6.93 -7.03
CA GLY A 106 28.37 -6.88 -7.41
C GLY A 106 29.17 -8.05 -6.83
N LEU A 107 28.99 -8.35 -5.53
CA LEU A 107 29.60 -9.51 -4.88
C LEU A 107 29.14 -10.83 -5.50
N ALA A 108 27.84 -10.95 -5.81
CA ALA A 108 27.30 -12.12 -6.52
C ALA A 108 27.88 -12.23 -7.93
N ALA A 109 28.07 -11.12 -8.65
CA ALA A 109 28.69 -11.12 -9.97
C ALA A 109 30.13 -11.62 -9.93
N LEU A 110 30.93 -11.17 -8.95
CA LEU A 110 32.29 -11.67 -8.71
C LEU A 110 32.28 -13.16 -8.39
N GLY A 111 31.45 -13.59 -7.45
CA GLY A 111 31.37 -15.00 -7.05
C GLY A 111 30.93 -15.93 -8.18
N LEU A 112 29.91 -15.54 -8.96
CA LEU A 112 29.44 -16.32 -10.10
C LEU A 112 30.46 -16.37 -11.23
N THR A 113 31.15 -15.25 -11.52
CA THR A 113 32.19 -15.21 -12.57
C THR A 113 33.43 -15.99 -12.13
N ALA A 114 33.83 -15.93 -10.86
CA ALA A 114 34.93 -16.71 -10.33
C ALA A 114 34.64 -18.23 -10.37
N ALA A 115 33.41 -18.64 -10.07
CA ALA A 115 33.02 -20.06 -10.03
C ALA A 115 32.74 -20.65 -11.41
N PHE A 116 32.16 -19.87 -12.33
CA PHE A 116 31.61 -20.38 -13.60
C PHE A 116 32.03 -19.57 -14.84
N GLY A 117 32.95 -18.61 -14.72
CA GLY A 117 33.35 -17.74 -15.84
C GLY A 117 33.95 -18.49 -17.04
N GLN A 118 34.49 -19.68 -16.82
CA GLN A 118 35.03 -20.54 -17.89
C GLN A 118 33.94 -21.22 -18.72
N SER A 119 32.70 -21.34 -18.19
CA SER A 119 31.58 -22.01 -18.86
C SER A 119 30.36 -21.08 -18.94
N PRO A 120 30.10 -20.46 -20.10
CA PRO A 120 28.96 -19.57 -20.29
C PRO A 120 27.62 -20.23 -19.92
N VAL A 121 27.47 -21.52 -20.20
CA VAL A 121 26.23 -22.27 -19.90
C VAL A 121 26.01 -22.40 -18.39
N LEU A 122 27.05 -22.76 -17.62
CA LEU A 122 26.96 -22.88 -16.17
C LEU A 122 26.75 -21.50 -15.52
N PHE A 123 27.44 -20.47 -16.02
CA PHE A 123 27.24 -19.10 -15.55
C PHE A 123 25.79 -18.65 -15.73
N LEU A 124 25.22 -18.87 -16.92
CA LEU A 124 23.83 -18.50 -17.22
C LEU A 124 22.82 -19.31 -16.39
N ALA A 125 23.07 -20.60 -16.17
CA ALA A 125 22.26 -21.44 -15.30
C ALA A 125 22.24 -20.90 -13.86
N ALA A 126 23.43 -20.67 -13.29
CA ALA A 126 23.59 -20.14 -11.93
C ALA A 126 23.02 -18.72 -11.77
N PHE A 127 23.23 -17.85 -12.76
CA PHE A 127 22.67 -16.51 -12.78
C PHE A 127 21.13 -16.52 -12.81
N GLY A 128 20.51 -17.38 -13.62
CA GLY A 128 19.04 -17.52 -13.61
C GLY A 128 18.50 -18.03 -12.27
N LEU A 129 19.19 -18.97 -11.60
CA LEU A 129 18.83 -19.38 -10.24
C LEU A 129 18.94 -18.23 -9.24
N TRP A 130 20.04 -17.49 -9.26
CA TRP A 130 20.24 -16.31 -8.40
C TRP A 130 19.15 -15.27 -8.63
N MET A 131 18.84 -14.95 -9.88
CA MET A 131 17.77 -14.02 -10.23
C MET A 131 16.40 -14.52 -9.74
N GLY A 132 16.13 -15.82 -9.87
CA GLY A 132 14.91 -16.44 -9.35
C GLY A 132 14.80 -16.32 -7.83
N LEU A 133 15.87 -16.61 -7.09
CA LEU A 133 15.92 -16.46 -5.63
C LEU A 133 15.74 -15.00 -5.20
N CYS A 134 16.39 -14.05 -5.87
CA CYS A 134 16.23 -12.62 -5.62
C CYS A 134 14.79 -12.13 -5.86
N THR A 135 14.14 -12.62 -6.91
CA THR A 135 12.74 -12.28 -7.24
C THR A 135 11.74 -12.95 -6.29
N ALA A 136 12.05 -14.16 -5.83
CA ALA A 136 11.27 -14.79 -4.77
C ALA A 136 11.38 -14.00 -3.46
N ALA A 137 12.60 -13.67 -3.04
CA ALA A 137 12.87 -12.87 -1.84
C ALA A 137 12.19 -11.49 -1.92
N SER A 138 12.23 -10.82 -3.07
CA SER A 138 11.60 -9.52 -3.23
C SER A 138 10.09 -9.54 -3.05
N THR A 139 9.43 -10.64 -3.42
CA THR A 139 7.98 -10.81 -3.23
C THR A 139 7.61 -10.98 -1.75
N LEU A 140 8.55 -11.46 -0.92
CA LEU A 140 8.35 -11.65 0.52
C LEU A 140 8.71 -10.41 1.35
N LEU A 141 9.67 -9.62 0.86
CA LEU A 141 10.08 -8.36 1.46
C LEU A 141 9.06 -7.25 1.15
N ARG A 142 8.96 -6.25 2.02
CA ARG A 142 8.09 -5.07 1.83
C ARG A 142 8.93 -3.82 1.54
N SER A 143 8.25 -2.76 1.12
CA SER A 143 8.80 -1.43 0.92
C SER A 143 10.05 -1.44 0.02
N PHE A 144 11.05 -0.62 0.33
CA PHE A 144 12.28 -0.52 -0.45
C PHE A 144 13.19 -1.74 -0.35
N ARG A 145 13.00 -2.62 0.64
CA ARG A 145 13.77 -3.87 0.77
C ARG A 145 13.44 -4.84 -0.37
N SER A 146 12.18 -4.87 -0.79
CA SER A 146 11.74 -5.63 -1.97
C SER A 146 12.51 -5.21 -3.23
N TYR A 147 12.59 -3.89 -3.46
CA TYR A 147 13.34 -3.33 -4.58
C TYR A 147 14.85 -3.66 -4.49
N GLY A 148 15.46 -3.55 -3.31
CA GLY A 148 16.87 -3.89 -3.09
C GLY A 148 17.19 -5.36 -3.41
N ALA A 149 16.31 -6.29 -3.04
CA ALA A 149 16.48 -7.71 -3.35
C ALA A 149 16.41 -8.00 -4.86
N VAL A 150 15.46 -7.40 -5.59
CA VAL A 150 15.41 -7.54 -7.07
C VAL A 150 16.66 -6.94 -7.72
N LEU A 151 17.12 -5.78 -7.23
CA LEU A 151 18.33 -5.12 -7.72
C LEU A 151 19.58 -5.98 -7.55
N ALA A 152 19.73 -6.69 -6.43
CA ALA A 152 20.83 -7.63 -6.25
C ALA A 152 20.85 -8.74 -7.32
N GLY A 153 19.66 -9.18 -7.77
CA GLY A 153 19.53 -10.14 -8.86
C GLY A 153 19.98 -9.56 -10.20
N TYR A 154 19.33 -8.48 -10.66
CA TYR A 154 19.59 -7.98 -12.02
C TYR A 154 20.91 -7.25 -12.19
N THR A 155 21.54 -6.78 -11.10
CA THR A 155 22.85 -6.10 -11.17
C THR A 155 23.92 -7.02 -11.74
N VAL A 156 23.86 -8.33 -11.44
CA VAL A 156 24.78 -9.31 -12.05
C VAL A 156 24.68 -9.23 -13.57
N GLY A 157 23.48 -9.27 -14.14
CA GLY A 157 23.27 -9.17 -15.59
C GLY A 157 23.72 -7.84 -16.19
N LEU A 158 23.48 -6.72 -15.49
CA LEU A 158 23.91 -5.40 -15.96
C LEU A 158 25.44 -5.20 -15.99
N ILE A 159 26.17 -5.93 -15.15
CA ILE A 159 27.64 -5.87 -15.09
C ILE A 159 28.26 -6.92 -16.03
N ALA A 160 27.77 -8.15 -15.97
CA ALA A 160 28.32 -9.30 -16.68
C ALA A 160 28.14 -9.20 -18.21
N PHE A 161 26.91 -9.04 -18.69
CA PHE A 161 26.61 -9.26 -20.11
C PHE A 161 27.24 -8.27 -21.10
N PRO A 162 27.49 -7.00 -20.74
CA PRO A 162 28.14 -6.09 -21.68
C PRO A 162 29.58 -6.50 -22.05
N HIS A 163 30.26 -7.37 -21.26
CA HIS A 163 31.70 -7.66 -21.45
C HIS A 163 32.13 -9.14 -21.27
N LEU A 164 31.32 -10.01 -20.65
CA LEU A 164 31.70 -11.40 -20.37
C LEU A 164 32.19 -12.22 -21.58
N PRO A 165 31.65 -12.03 -22.81
CA PRO A 165 32.11 -12.81 -23.97
C PRO A 165 33.55 -12.53 -24.42
N ALA A 166 34.15 -11.40 -24.01
CA ALA A 166 35.45 -10.96 -24.52
C ALA A 166 36.57 -11.07 -23.47
N HIS A 167 36.34 -10.61 -22.23
CA HIS A 167 37.37 -10.55 -21.19
C HIS A 167 36.78 -10.80 -19.79
N PRO A 168 36.71 -12.07 -19.33
CA PRO A 168 36.21 -12.40 -17.98
C PRO A 168 37.02 -11.76 -16.84
N ASP A 169 38.30 -11.49 -17.07
CA ASP A 169 39.24 -10.94 -16.07
C ASP A 169 38.89 -9.49 -15.65
N ASP A 170 38.17 -8.75 -16.50
CA ASP A 170 37.79 -7.35 -16.23
C ASP A 170 36.60 -7.20 -15.26
N ILE A 171 36.03 -8.32 -14.80
CA ILE A 171 34.81 -8.30 -13.96
C ILE A 171 34.99 -7.45 -12.70
N PHE A 172 36.19 -7.46 -12.10
CA PHE A 172 36.47 -6.64 -10.92
C PHE A 172 36.35 -5.14 -11.21
N THR A 173 36.98 -4.68 -12.29
CA THR A 173 36.93 -3.28 -12.75
C THR A 173 35.50 -2.86 -13.11
N LEU A 174 34.73 -3.75 -13.74
CA LEU A 174 33.34 -3.49 -14.08
C LEU A 174 32.45 -3.36 -12.84
N VAL A 175 32.68 -4.21 -11.84
CA VAL A 175 31.95 -4.16 -10.56
C VAL A 175 32.28 -2.87 -9.80
N THR A 176 33.57 -2.53 -9.67
CA THR A 176 34.00 -1.31 -8.98
C THR A 176 33.47 -0.06 -9.70
N GLY A 177 33.57 0.01 -11.02
CA GLY A 177 33.02 1.10 -11.82
C GLY A 177 31.50 1.25 -11.64
N ARG A 178 30.75 0.14 -11.61
CA ARG A 178 29.30 0.16 -11.39
C ARG A 178 28.94 0.63 -9.99
N VAL A 179 29.60 0.11 -8.96
CA VAL A 179 29.38 0.48 -7.56
C VAL A 179 29.68 1.97 -7.35
N SER A 180 30.83 2.44 -7.83
CA SER A 180 31.24 3.85 -7.75
C SER A 180 30.24 4.78 -8.44
N ALA A 181 29.80 4.45 -9.66
CA ALA A 181 28.80 5.26 -10.37
C ALA A 181 27.45 5.31 -9.65
N VAL A 182 26.99 4.19 -9.06
CA VAL A 182 25.74 4.15 -8.30
C VAL A 182 25.85 4.97 -7.02
N LEU A 183 26.95 4.83 -6.26
CA LEU A 183 27.18 5.60 -5.04
C LEU A 183 27.30 7.10 -5.32
N LEU A 184 27.97 7.48 -6.41
CA LEU A 184 28.04 8.87 -6.86
C LEU A 184 26.65 9.44 -7.21
N GLY A 185 25.83 8.68 -7.95
CA GLY A 185 24.45 9.08 -8.24
C GLY A 185 23.61 9.26 -6.97
N ILE A 186 23.80 8.39 -5.97
CA ILE A 186 23.15 8.51 -4.65
C ILE A 186 23.63 9.77 -3.92
N ALA A 187 24.94 10.06 -3.93
CA ALA A 187 25.50 11.26 -3.31
C ALA A 187 24.94 12.55 -3.94
N CYS A 188 24.91 12.63 -5.28
CA CYS A 188 24.34 13.77 -6.00
C CYS A 188 22.84 13.94 -5.74
N SER A 189 22.08 12.84 -5.76
CA SER A 189 20.65 12.86 -5.45
C SER A 189 20.39 13.34 -4.02
N THR A 190 21.21 12.91 -3.06
CA THR A 190 21.11 13.32 -1.66
C THR A 190 21.44 14.79 -1.50
N LEU A 191 22.53 15.27 -2.14
CA LEU A 191 22.94 16.66 -2.10
C LEU A 191 21.84 17.59 -2.64
N VAL A 192 21.36 17.35 -3.86
CA VAL A 192 20.30 18.18 -4.45
C VAL A 192 19.00 18.07 -3.64
N SER A 193 18.63 16.87 -3.18
CA SER A 193 17.43 16.72 -2.37
C SER A 193 17.53 17.46 -1.03
N SER A 194 18.72 17.51 -0.42
CA SER A 194 18.96 18.25 0.83
C SER A 194 18.92 19.77 0.66
N LEU A 195 19.33 20.28 -0.51
CA LEU A 195 19.33 21.72 -0.81
C LEU A 195 17.93 22.24 -1.15
N PHE A 196 17.10 21.44 -1.83
CA PHE A 196 15.83 21.91 -2.41
C PHE A 196 14.57 21.35 -1.75
N SER A 197 14.66 20.33 -0.88
CA SER A 197 13.48 19.68 -0.27
C SER A 197 13.43 19.87 1.23
N SER A 198 12.27 20.28 1.76
CA SER A 198 12.02 20.31 3.20
C SER A 198 11.64 18.93 3.74
N ARG A 199 12.23 18.54 4.88
CA ARG A 199 11.93 17.28 5.59
C ARG A 199 10.61 17.38 6.35
N ASN A 200 9.50 17.21 5.63
CA ASN A 200 8.15 17.42 6.18
C ASN A 200 7.34 16.12 6.29
N GLY A 201 7.93 14.94 6.10
CA GLY A 201 7.19 13.67 6.07
C GLY A 201 6.39 13.39 7.34
N ALA A 202 6.95 13.71 8.50
CA ALA A 202 6.25 13.60 9.78
C ALA A 202 5.05 14.56 9.90
N GLN A 203 5.23 15.82 9.48
CA GLN A 203 4.16 16.83 9.51
C GLN A 203 3.04 16.47 8.52
N MET A 204 3.39 15.95 7.34
CA MET A 204 2.43 15.46 6.36
C MET A 204 1.65 14.26 6.88
N LEU A 205 2.33 13.31 7.55
CA LEU A 205 1.69 12.17 8.19
C LEU A 205 0.74 12.64 9.30
N GLU A 206 1.19 13.55 10.17
CA GLU A 206 0.39 14.13 11.25
C GLU A 206 -0.87 14.81 10.70
N ALA A 207 -0.72 15.75 9.76
CA ALA A 207 -1.84 16.46 9.15
C ALA A 207 -2.84 15.51 8.47
N ARG A 208 -2.34 14.46 7.80
CA ARG A 208 -3.20 13.48 7.13
C ARG A 208 -3.93 12.57 8.12
N LEU A 209 -3.26 12.13 9.19
CA LEU A 209 -3.87 11.36 10.27
C LEU A 209 -4.96 12.17 10.98
N ARG A 210 -4.68 13.44 11.32
CA ARG A 210 -5.65 14.37 11.93
C ARG A 210 -6.88 14.57 11.04
N ALA A 211 -6.68 14.82 9.75
CA ALA A 211 -7.77 14.98 8.80
C ALA A 211 -8.64 13.71 8.69
N LEU A 212 -8.04 12.52 8.67
CA LEU A 212 -8.77 11.26 8.59
C LEU A 212 -9.52 10.91 9.88
N LEU A 213 -8.95 11.23 11.03
CA LEU A 213 -9.65 11.11 12.32
C LEU A 213 -10.86 12.05 12.39
N ALA A 214 -10.69 13.31 11.99
CA ALA A 214 -11.79 14.26 11.91
C ALA A 214 -12.89 13.78 10.94
N GLU A 215 -12.52 13.29 9.74
CA GLU A 215 -13.47 12.73 8.78
C GLU A 215 -14.22 11.51 9.35
N LEU A 216 -13.55 10.65 10.11
CA LEU A 216 -14.19 9.51 10.78
C LEU A 216 -15.20 9.94 11.85
N LEU A 217 -14.87 10.97 12.64
CA LEU A 217 -15.77 11.52 13.65
C LEU A 217 -17.01 12.17 13.01
N GLU A 218 -16.84 12.92 11.93
CA GLU A 218 -17.94 13.50 11.13
C GLU A 218 -18.82 12.40 10.50
N ARG A 219 -18.22 11.30 10.06
CA ARG A 219 -18.99 10.16 9.56
C ARG A 219 -19.72 9.40 10.67
N MET A 220 -19.09 9.28 11.84
CA MET A 220 -19.76 8.74 13.02
C MET A 220 -20.96 9.60 13.39
N GLN A 221 -20.83 10.93 13.37
CA GLN A 221 -21.96 11.84 13.57
C GLN A 221 -23.09 11.56 12.57
N SER A 222 -22.79 11.55 11.27
CA SER A 222 -23.83 11.30 10.26
C SER A 222 -24.46 9.92 10.40
N ALA A 223 -23.71 8.90 10.83
CA ALA A 223 -24.24 7.58 11.16
C ALA A 223 -25.21 7.63 12.36
N LEU A 224 -24.85 8.34 13.43
CA LEU A 224 -25.70 8.48 14.63
C LEU A 224 -27.01 9.21 14.37
N LEU A 225 -27.05 10.09 13.37
CA LEU A 225 -28.23 10.86 12.96
C LEU A 225 -29.10 10.15 11.91
N LEU A 226 -28.70 8.97 11.43
CA LEU A 226 -29.48 8.23 10.44
C LEU A 226 -30.86 7.87 11.01
N PRO A 227 -31.95 8.11 10.25
CA PRO A 227 -33.28 7.71 10.68
C PRO A 227 -33.41 6.16 10.69
N PRO A 228 -33.69 5.54 11.86
CA PRO A 228 -33.98 4.11 11.97
C PRO A 228 -35.06 3.63 11.00
N GLN A 229 -34.97 2.37 10.56
CA GLN A 229 -35.91 1.70 9.64
C GLN A 229 -36.07 2.34 8.27
N THR A 230 -35.21 3.27 7.89
CA THR A 230 -35.20 3.82 6.53
C THR A 230 -34.42 2.92 5.59
N VAL A 231 -35.02 2.63 4.44
CA VAL A 231 -34.31 1.97 3.34
C VAL A 231 -33.64 3.06 2.52
N PRO A 232 -32.30 3.16 2.54
CA PRO A 232 -31.61 4.22 1.82
C PRO A 232 -31.85 4.10 0.31
N SER A 233 -32.03 5.24 -0.35
CA SER A 233 -32.19 5.29 -1.80
C SER A 233 -30.96 4.68 -2.51
N GLN A 234 -31.11 4.29 -3.79
CA GLN A 234 -29.98 3.76 -4.55
C GLN A 234 -28.86 4.80 -4.71
N ALA A 235 -29.23 6.06 -4.92
CA ALA A 235 -28.31 7.19 -5.01
C ALA A 235 -27.51 7.38 -3.71
N GLU A 236 -28.17 7.39 -2.54
CA GLU A 236 -27.49 7.47 -1.25
C GLU A 236 -26.56 6.27 -1.00
N ARG A 237 -26.96 5.06 -1.39
CA ARG A 237 -26.10 3.87 -1.26
C ARG A 237 -24.83 3.99 -2.11
N LEU A 238 -24.97 4.49 -3.34
CA LEU A 238 -23.84 4.75 -4.24
C LEU A 238 -22.93 5.83 -3.68
N GLU A 239 -23.49 6.93 -3.19
CA GLU A 239 -22.73 8.03 -2.61
C GLU A 239 -21.97 7.60 -1.36
N ARG A 240 -22.62 6.92 -0.42
CA ARG A 240 -21.98 6.35 0.78
C ARG A 240 -20.88 5.36 0.39
N GLY A 241 -21.12 4.52 -0.62
CA GLY A 241 -20.11 3.62 -1.19
C GLY A 241 -18.89 4.39 -1.70
N ARG A 242 -19.10 5.42 -2.52
CA ARG A 242 -18.05 6.29 -3.08
C ARG A 242 -17.24 6.96 -1.97
N LEU A 243 -17.92 7.55 -1.00
CA LEU A 243 -17.31 8.20 0.16
C LEU A 243 -16.47 7.21 0.98
N ARG A 244 -17.00 6.02 1.30
CA ARG A 244 -16.23 4.96 1.99
C ARG A 244 -15.00 4.53 1.21
N HIS A 245 -15.12 4.38 -0.11
CA HIS A 245 -13.99 4.07 -0.98
C HIS A 245 -12.93 5.17 -0.98
N GLN A 246 -13.35 6.45 -0.98
CA GLN A 246 -12.44 7.59 -0.95
C GLN A 246 -11.62 7.64 0.35
N THR A 247 -12.26 7.55 1.52
CA THR A 247 -11.55 7.54 2.82
C THR A 247 -10.65 6.34 2.95
N ARG A 248 -11.10 5.17 2.48
CA ARG A 248 -10.27 3.97 2.47
C ARG A 248 -9.00 4.16 1.66
N ASN A 249 -9.09 4.76 0.47
CA ASN A 249 -7.91 5.07 -0.34
C ASN A 249 -7.00 6.08 0.36
N ALA A 250 -7.57 7.03 1.11
CA ALA A 250 -6.80 7.98 1.89
C ALA A 250 -6.08 7.33 3.09
N VAL A 251 -6.71 6.35 3.76
CA VAL A 251 -6.06 5.53 4.80
C VAL A 251 -4.93 4.69 4.19
N MET A 252 -5.13 4.10 3.01
CA MET A 252 -4.08 3.36 2.29
C MET A 252 -2.86 4.22 1.95
N ALA A 253 -3.07 5.49 1.62
CA ALA A 253 -2.00 6.42 1.32
C ALA A 253 -1.12 6.74 2.54
N LEU A 254 -1.60 6.49 3.77
CA LEU A 254 -0.82 6.70 4.99
C LEU A 254 0.37 5.77 5.11
N ASP A 255 0.31 4.53 4.60
CA ASP A 255 1.43 3.58 4.69
C ASP A 255 2.71 4.17 4.05
N GLY A 256 2.57 4.84 2.90
CA GLY A 256 3.69 5.53 2.25
C GLY A 256 4.21 6.73 3.06
N LEU A 257 3.33 7.42 3.79
CA LEU A 257 3.72 8.53 4.67
C LEU A 257 4.39 8.04 5.96
N VAL A 258 3.96 6.89 6.50
CA VAL A 258 4.63 6.23 7.64
C VAL A 258 6.04 5.82 7.23
N GLU A 259 6.21 5.23 6.05
CA GLU A 259 7.55 4.92 5.52
C GLU A 259 8.40 6.17 5.30
N CYS A 260 7.80 7.25 4.79
CA CYS A 260 8.48 8.53 4.63
C CYS A 260 8.96 9.10 5.98
N ALA A 261 8.06 9.15 6.97
CA ALA A 261 8.35 9.67 8.31
C ALA A 261 9.36 8.79 9.06
N ALA A 262 9.34 7.47 8.85
CA ALA A 262 10.31 6.54 9.39
C ALA A 262 11.70 6.70 8.75
N ALA A 263 11.77 7.02 7.46
CA ALA A 263 13.03 7.23 6.76
C ALA A 263 13.69 8.59 7.06
N GLU A 264 12.90 9.63 7.38
CA GLU A 264 13.43 10.98 7.68
C GLU A 264 13.91 11.16 9.12
N GLY A 265 13.46 10.34 10.06
CA GLY A 265 13.72 10.51 11.49
C GLY A 265 14.37 9.30 12.15
N THR A 266 15.19 9.53 13.17
CA THR A 266 15.72 8.50 14.08
C THR A 266 14.69 8.18 15.16
N ARG A 267 13.54 7.62 14.76
CA ARG A 267 12.49 7.21 15.70
C ARG A 267 12.71 5.76 16.13
N PRO A 268 12.47 5.42 17.42
CA PRO A 268 12.56 4.04 17.86
C PRO A 268 11.52 3.17 17.13
N ALA A 269 11.86 1.89 16.92
CA ALA A 269 11.02 0.95 16.17
C ALA A 269 9.57 0.89 16.68
N GLY A 270 9.38 0.99 18.00
CA GLY A 270 8.05 1.00 18.62
C GLY A 270 7.15 2.16 18.19
N VAL A 271 7.70 3.34 17.85
CA VAL A 271 6.89 4.48 17.36
C VAL A 271 6.41 4.22 15.93
N ILE A 272 7.24 3.59 15.09
CA ILE A 272 6.85 3.18 13.73
C ILE A 272 5.76 2.11 13.79
N GLU A 273 5.87 1.17 14.74
CA GLU A 273 4.84 0.16 14.98
C GLU A 273 3.54 0.77 15.49
N ALA A 274 3.58 1.74 16.41
CA ALA A 274 2.41 2.48 16.86
C ALA A 274 1.72 3.23 15.70
N GLN A 275 2.48 3.85 14.80
CA GLN A 275 1.92 4.49 13.60
C GLN A 275 1.24 3.49 12.67
N ARG A 276 1.85 2.33 12.43
CA ARG A 276 1.23 1.26 11.64
C ARG A 276 -0.03 0.71 12.32
N ALA A 277 -0.01 0.60 13.65
CA ALA A 277 -1.19 0.24 14.42
C ALA A 277 -2.30 1.28 14.25
N SER A 278 -1.99 2.58 14.23
CA SER A 278 -2.99 3.62 13.95
C SER A 278 -3.55 3.54 12.53
N VAL A 279 -2.73 3.24 11.51
CA VAL A 279 -3.25 3.02 10.14
C VAL A 279 -4.20 1.82 10.11
N ALA A 280 -3.82 0.72 10.78
CA ALA A 280 -4.68 -0.46 10.91
C ALA A 280 -5.98 -0.14 11.66
N ALA A 281 -5.90 0.62 12.75
CA ALA A 281 -7.03 1.05 13.55
C ALA A 281 -7.97 1.98 12.78
N LEU A 282 -7.46 2.91 11.96
CA LEU A 282 -8.29 3.71 11.06
C LEU A 282 -9.03 2.85 10.03
N SER A 283 -8.37 1.81 9.51
CA SER A 283 -9.02 0.84 8.60
C SER A 283 -10.10 0.02 9.30
N ALA A 284 -9.85 -0.35 10.55
CA ALA A 284 -10.77 -1.06 11.40
C ALA A 284 -11.98 -0.17 11.78
N ALA A 285 -11.74 1.08 12.18
CA ALA A 285 -12.75 2.10 12.49
C ALA A 285 -13.69 2.33 11.31
N LEU A 286 -13.17 2.42 10.07
CA LEU A 286 -14.01 2.51 8.87
C LEU A 286 -14.92 1.28 8.69
N THR A 287 -14.44 0.11 9.11
CA THR A 287 -15.16 -1.16 8.98
C THR A 287 -16.20 -1.33 10.09
N THR A 288 -15.88 -0.95 11.33
CA THR A 288 -16.79 -0.97 12.49
C THR A 288 -17.88 0.10 12.37
N LEU A 289 -17.54 1.28 11.84
CA LEU A 289 -18.52 2.34 11.55
C LEU A 289 -19.61 1.90 10.57
N ALA A 290 -19.25 1.13 9.53
CA ALA A 290 -20.26 0.55 8.64
C ALA A 290 -21.20 -0.42 9.39
N GLY A 291 -20.68 -1.11 10.41
CA GLY A 291 -21.47 -1.93 11.33
C GLY A 291 -22.41 -1.14 12.22
N VAL A 292 -21.96 0.02 12.72
CA VAL A 292 -22.77 0.98 13.49
C VAL A 292 -23.92 1.52 12.64
N GLU A 293 -23.65 1.97 11.40
CA GLU A 293 -24.70 2.41 10.48
C GLU A 293 -25.76 1.31 10.25
N ASP A 294 -25.33 0.07 9.99
CA ASP A 294 -26.22 -1.07 9.82
C ASP A 294 -27.01 -1.43 11.08
N ALA A 295 -26.45 -1.18 12.26
CA ALA A 295 -27.15 -1.40 13.53
C ALA A 295 -28.22 -0.32 13.76
N ILE A 296 -27.91 0.94 13.48
CA ILE A 296 -28.82 2.08 13.63
C ILE A 296 -30.01 1.96 12.68
N LEU A 297 -29.78 1.62 11.41
CA LEU A 297 -30.85 1.40 10.44
C LEU A 297 -31.78 0.24 10.84
N ALA A 298 -31.25 -0.75 11.58
CA ALA A 298 -32.00 -1.90 12.07
C ALA A 298 -32.70 -1.65 13.43
N LEU A 299 -32.46 -0.51 14.09
CA LEU A 299 -33.10 -0.20 15.37
C LEU A 299 -34.62 -0.11 15.20
N ASN A 300 -35.36 -0.78 16.07
CA ASN A 300 -36.82 -0.68 16.14
C ASN A 300 -37.23 0.33 17.20
N VAL A 301 -37.05 1.62 16.89
CA VAL A 301 -37.20 2.71 17.85
C VAL A 301 -37.98 3.87 17.22
N GLY A 302 -39.09 4.24 17.87
CA GLY A 302 -39.95 5.35 17.45
C GLY A 302 -39.21 6.70 17.43
N PRO A 303 -39.75 7.70 16.71
CA PRO A 303 -39.11 9.00 16.51
C PRO A 303 -38.83 9.78 17.81
N GLU A 304 -39.61 9.58 18.87
CA GLU A 304 -39.49 10.29 20.15
C GLU A 304 -38.81 9.49 21.27
N ALA A 305 -38.24 8.32 20.96
CA ALA A 305 -37.66 7.50 22.03
C ALA A 305 -36.45 8.20 22.68
N PRO A 306 -36.25 8.06 24.01
CA PRO A 306 -35.14 8.67 24.73
C PRO A 306 -33.78 8.30 24.15
N LEU A 307 -33.65 7.10 23.59
CA LEU A 307 -32.44 6.66 22.89
C LEU A 307 -32.11 7.54 21.68
N ARG A 308 -33.10 8.03 20.90
CA ARG A 308 -32.84 8.92 19.75
C ARG A 308 -32.32 10.28 20.21
N THR A 309 -32.93 10.85 21.24
CA THR A 309 -32.46 12.12 21.85
C THR A 309 -31.03 11.97 22.37
N HIS A 310 -30.72 10.82 22.95
CA HIS A 310 -29.36 10.51 23.42
C HIS A 310 -28.35 10.41 22.27
N LEU A 311 -28.68 9.68 21.20
CA LEU A 311 -27.84 9.59 20.00
C LEU A 311 -27.63 10.95 19.34
N ALA A 312 -28.67 11.80 19.26
CA ALA A 312 -28.57 13.16 18.73
C ALA A 312 -27.68 14.06 19.59
N THR A 313 -27.81 13.97 20.92
CA THR A 313 -26.97 14.72 21.87
C THR A 313 -25.49 14.34 21.74
N LEU A 314 -25.21 13.04 21.55
CA LEU A 314 -23.85 12.54 21.32
C LEU A 314 -23.32 12.98 19.95
N ALA A 315 -24.15 12.92 18.92
CA ALA A 315 -23.80 13.37 17.58
C ALA A 315 -23.42 14.86 17.57
N ALA A 316 -24.04 15.70 18.40
CA ALA A 316 -23.71 17.12 18.51
C ALA A 316 -22.29 17.39 19.07
N ARG A 317 -21.70 16.45 19.82
CA ARG A 317 -20.34 16.60 20.40
C ARG A 317 -19.21 16.28 19.42
N LEU A 318 -19.48 15.41 18.43
CA LEU A 318 -18.46 14.90 17.51
C LEU A 318 -17.86 15.96 16.56
N PRO A 319 -18.62 16.96 16.04
CA PRO A 319 -18.04 18.04 15.23
C PRO A 319 -17.04 18.89 15.99
N VAL A 320 -17.34 19.22 17.25
CA VAL A 320 -16.45 20.03 18.09
C VAL A 320 -15.11 19.32 18.26
N LEU A 321 -15.16 18.01 18.49
CA LEU A 321 -13.99 17.15 18.58
C LEU A 321 -13.20 17.09 17.26
N ALA A 322 -13.90 16.88 16.14
CA ALA A 322 -13.31 16.82 14.81
C ALA A 322 -12.62 18.15 14.45
N GLU A 323 -13.25 19.28 14.76
CA GLU A 323 -12.76 20.62 14.49
C GLU A 323 -11.54 20.97 15.35
N THR A 324 -11.59 20.62 16.64
CA THR A 324 -10.45 20.75 17.56
C THR A 324 -9.24 19.98 17.03
N LEU A 325 -9.44 18.72 16.60
CA LEU A 325 -8.37 17.93 16.01
C LEU A 325 -7.89 18.48 14.66
N ARG A 326 -8.73 19.13 13.86
CA ARG A 326 -8.37 19.63 12.53
C ARG A 326 -7.57 20.93 12.60
N HIS A 327 -7.92 21.84 13.50
CA HIS A 327 -7.37 23.20 13.54
C HIS A 327 -6.48 23.51 14.75
N ALA A 328 -6.32 22.59 15.71
CA ALA A 328 -5.39 22.81 16.82
C ALA A 328 -3.97 23.16 16.32
N PRO A 329 -3.41 24.31 16.74
CA PRO A 329 -2.05 24.69 16.37
C PRO A 329 -1.05 23.69 16.97
N SER A 330 0.12 23.55 16.33
CA SER A 330 1.14 22.56 16.74
C SER A 330 1.54 22.58 18.23
N PRO A 331 1.63 23.73 18.95
CA PRO A 331 2.00 23.73 20.37
C PRO A 331 0.90 23.14 21.26
N ASP A 332 -0.37 23.36 20.91
CA ASP A 332 -1.52 22.96 21.72
C ASP A 332 -2.04 21.57 21.32
N LEU A 333 -1.48 20.98 20.27
CA LEU A 333 -1.93 19.70 19.72
C LEU A 333 -1.88 18.54 20.74
N PRO A 334 -0.85 18.38 21.58
CA PRO A 334 -0.86 17.34 22.61
C PRO A 334 -2.03 17.51 23.60
N ALA A 335 -2.32 18.75 24.00
CA ALA A 335 -3.45 19.06 24.88
C ALA A 335 -4.79 18.80 24.17
N ALA A 336 -4.90 19.16 22.89
CA ALA A 336 -6.07 18.88 22.06
C ALA A 336 -6.32 17.36 21.90
N ILE A 337 -5.27 16.55 21.74
CA ILE A 337 -5.40 15.09 21.66
C ILE A 337 -5.79 14.50 23.02
N ALA A 338 -5.20 14.98 24.12
CA ALA A 338 -5.58 14.54 25.47
C ALA A 338 -7.03 14.90 25.79
N GLN A 339 -7.47 16.11 25.41
CA GLN A 339 -8.86 16.53 25.50
C GLN A 339 -9.76 15.63 24.64
N ALA A 340 -9.34 15.36 23.41
CA ALA A 340 -10.07 14.51 22.49
C ALA A 340 -10.29 13.09 23.05
N ARG A 341 -9.26 12.51 23.68
CA ARG A 341 -9.38 11.20 24.35
C ARG A 341 -10.34 11.23 25.53
N ARG A 342 -10.30 12.28 26.36
CA ARG A 342 -11.24 12.45 27.48
C ARG A 342 -12.68 12.59 26.99
N ASP A 343 -12.91 13.40 25.97
CA ASP A 343 -14.24 13.62 25.39
C ASP A 343 -14.77 12.35 24.70
N LEU A 344 -13.89 11.60 24.02
CA LEU A 344 -14.22 10.31 23.44
C LEU A 344 -14.61 9.29 24.51
N ALA A 345 -13.84 9.20 25.60
CA ALA A 345 -14.14 8.32 26.73
C ALA A 345 -15.46 8.70 27.43
N ALA A 346 -15.71 10.00 27.60
CA ALA A 346 -16.98 10.50 28.15
C ALA A 346 -18.16 10.18 27.22
N THR A 347 -17.98 10.34 25.91
CA THR A 347 -18.99 10.02 24.87
C THR A 347 -19.30 8.53 24.86
N ARG A 348 -18.27 7.67 24.96
CA ARG A 348 -18.41 6.22 25.10
C ARG A 348 -19.21 5.86 26.35
N ALA A 349 -18.80 6.34 27.53
CA ALA A 349 -19.49 6.03 28.78
C ALA A 349 -20.97 6.45 28.73
N THR A 350 -21.24 7.65 28.20
CA THR A 350 -22.59 8.17 28.01
C THR A 350 -23.41 7.28 27.07
N LEU A 351 -22.88 6.90 25.89
CA LEU A 351 -23.56 6.02 24.94
C LEU A 351 -23.85 4.65 25.55
N GLU A 352 -22.86 4.03 26.19
CA GLU A 352 -23.00 2.72 26.80
C GLU A 352 -24.07 2.74 27.91
N ASN A 353 -24.11 3.80 28.73
CA ASN A 353 -25.14 3.96 29.77
C ASN A 353 -26.54 4.13 29.18
N GLY A 354 -26.70 4.99 28.16
CA GLY A 354 -27.99 5.18 27.50
C GLY A 354 -28.51 3.91 26.80
N LEU A 355 -27.60 3.10 26.25
CA LEU A 355 -27.93 1.78 25.68
C LEU A 355 -28.25 0.75 26.77
N ARG A 356 -27.63 0.84 27.96
CA ARG A 356 -27.88 -0.05 29.11
C ARG A 356 -29.21 0.24 29.80
N GLU A 357 -29.54 1.51 30.02
CA GLU A 357 -30.78 1.97 30.68
C GLU A 357 -32.01 1.63 29.83
N ASN A 358 -31.86 1.71 28.51
CA ASN A 358 -32.88 1.35 27.55
C ASN A 358 -32.72 -0.10 27.02
N ALA A 359 -31.99 -0.99 27.69
CA ALA A 359 -31.64 -2.30 27.12
C ALA A 359 -32.81 -3.31 27.04
N VAL A 360 -33.87 -3.13 27.84
CA VAL A 360 -34.95 -4.10 27.94
C VAL A 360 -36.15 -3.63 27.13
N GLY A 361 -36.37 -4.23 25.95
CA GLY A 361 -37.70 -4.26 25.36
C GLY A 361 -38.51 -5.31 26.11
N THR A 362 -39.69 -4.96 26.62
CA THR A 362 -40.65 -5.95 27.14
C THR A 362 -41.56 -6.40 26.01
N ASP A 363 -41.86 -7.70 25.90
CA ASP A 363 -42.98 -8.14 25.08
C ASP A 363 -44.32 -7.66 25.69
N ALA A 364 -45.42 -7.85 24.95
CA ALA A 364 -46.77 -7.53 25.45
C ALA A 364 -47.15 -8.29 26.75
N SER A 365 -46.34 -9.26 27.16
CA SER A 365 -46.50 -10.05 28.39
C SER A 365 -45.51 -9.64 29.50
N GLY A 366 -44.78 -8.52 29.33
CA GLY A 366 -43.82 -8.01 30.30
C GLY A 366 -42.48 -8.77 30.36
N ARG A 367 -42.23 -9.72 29.45
CA ARG A 367 -40.99 -10.50 29.45
C ARG A 367 -39.88 -9.76 28.69
N PRO A 368 -38.64 -9.78 29.17
CA PRO A 368 -37.52 -9.16 28.48
C PRO A 368 -37.25 -9.86 27.13
N VAL A 369 -37.37 -9.10 26.03
CA VAL A 369 -36.98 -9.49 24.69
C VAL A 369 -35.64 -8.83 24.37
N ALA A 370 -34.66 -9.64 23.97
CA ALA A 370 -33.36 -9.16 23.54
C ALA A 370 -33.50 -8.35 22.24
N ASP A 371 -33.33 -7.03 22.31
CA ASP A 371 -33.22 -6.17 21.13
C ASP A 371 -31.82 -6.36 20.51
N PHE A 372 -31.76 -7.26 19.54
CA PHE A 372 -30.53 -7.58 18.82
C PHE A 372 -29.93 -6.38 18.09
N ALA A 373 -30.72 -5.39 17.66
CA ALA A 373 -30.17 -4.19 17.02
C ALA A 373 -29.43 -3.30 18.03
N ARG A 374 -29.99 -3.14 19.25
CA ARG A 374 -29.33 -2.41 20.34
C ARG A 374 -28.06 -3.09 20.83
N LEU A 375 -28.07 -4.42 21.01
CA LEU A 375 -26.88 -5.17 21.41
C LEU A 375 -25.75 -5.02 20.39
N ARG A 376 -26.08 -5.06 19.09
CA ARG A 376 -25.09 -4.80 18.03
C ARG A 376 -24.56 -3.38 18.08
N LEU A 377 -25.42 -2.39 18.26
CA LEU A 377 -24.99 -0.99 18.36
C LEU A 377 -24.02 -0.83 19.53
N LEU A 378 -24.33 -1.41 20.69
CA LEU A 378 -23.43 -1.43 21.85
C LEU A 378 -22.06 -2.02 21.49
N GLY A 379 -22.03 -3.24 20.94
CA GLY A 379 -20.79 -3.92 20.57
C GLY A 379 -19.98 -3.15 19.51
N GLN A 380 -20.60 -2.78 18.39
CA GLN A 380 -19.90 -2.10 17.29
C GLN A 380 -19.44 -0.69 17.67
N SER A 381 -20.19 0.02 18.52
CA SER A 381 -19.75 1.32 19.03
C SER A 381 -18.53 1.21 19.94
N ALA A 382 -18.47 0.19 20.81
CA ALA A 382 -17.31 -0.05 21.67
C ALA A 382 -16.05 -0.29 20.84
N ASP A 383 -16.16 -1.14 19.80
CA ASP A 383 -15.07 -1.42 18.87
C ASP A 383 -14.61 -0.19 18.11
N LEU A 384 -15.56 0.64 17.65
CA LEU A 384 -15.25 1.89 16.98
C LEU A 384 -14.50 2.85 17.91
N PHE A 385 -14.91 2.96 19.17
CA PHE A 385 -14.22 3.79 20.15
C PHE A 385 -12.82 3.27 20.48
N ASP A 386 -12.64 1.95 20.63
CA ASP A 386 -11.32 1.33 20.82
C ASP A 386 -10.40 1.62 19.62
N ASP A 387 -10.91 1.47 18.39
CA ASP A 387 -10.15 1.74 17.16
C ASP A 387 -9.76 3.23 17.06
N LEU A 388 -10.67 4.15 17.41
CA LEU A 388 -10.40 5.59 17.45
C LEU A 388 -9.37 5.94 18.53
N GLU A 389 -9.40 5.28 19.69
CA GLU A 389 -8.41 5.49 20.75
C GLU A 389 -7.01 5.03 20.33
N ILE A 390 -6.89 3.86 19.68
CA ILE A 390 -5.61 3.38 19.12
C ILE A 390 -5.08 4.36 18.04
N ALA A 391 -5.97 4.88 17.20
CA ALA A 391 -5.61 5.84 16.17
C ALA A 391 -5.12 7.18 16.78
N LEU A 392 -5.77 7.68 17.84
CA LEU A 392 -5.30 8.83 18.62
C LEU A 392 -3.97 8.54 19.34
N GLY A 393 -3.79 7.32 19.84
CA GLY A 393 -2.56 6.88 20.50
C GLY A 393 -1.32 6.97 19.62
N GLY A 394 -1.41 6.60 18.33
CA GLY A 394 -0.26 6.75 17.42
C GLY A 394 -0.04 8.18 16.92
N LEU A 395 -1.06 9.06 16.96
CA LEU A 395 -0.82 10.51 16.85
C LEU A 395 0.00 11.02 18.02
N THR A 396 -0.35 10.64 19.25
CA THR A 396 0.45 10.96 20.45
C THR A 396 1.88 10.42 20.33
N GLY A 397 2.03 9.17 19.87
CA GLY A 397 3.35 8.56 19.67
C GLY A 397 4.19 9.24 18.58
N LEU A 398 3.55 9.74 17.51
CA LEU A 398 4.23 10.52 16.47
C LEU A 398 4.79 11.85 17.01
N LEU A 399 4.03 12.52 17.90
CA LEU A 399 4.39 13.83 18.46
C LEU A 399 5.41 13.72 19.60
N LEU A 400 5.18 12.80 20.54
CA LEU A 400 6.00 12.65 21.75
C LEU A 400 7.19 11.71 21.56
N GLY A 401 7.25 10.96 20.45
CA GLY A 401 8.30 9.96 20.21
C GLY A 401 8.22 8.76 21.16
N GLN A 402 7.07 8.54 21.79
CA GLN A 402 6.84 7.47 22.76
C GLN A 402 5.95 6.37 22.17
N THR A 403 6.15 5.14 22.61
CA THR A 403 5.18 4.06 22.38
C THR A 403 3.93 4.36 23.19
N GLY A 404 2.82 4.68 22.50
CA GLY A 404 1.54 4.90 23.17
C GLY A 404 1.10 3.66 23.97
N ALA A 405 0.48 3.87 25.13
CA ALA A 405 -0.18 2.81 25.89
C ALA A 405 -1.25 2.14 25.01
N GLY A 406 -1.18 0.81 24.84
CA GLY A 406 -2.13 0.04 24.03
C GLY A 406 -1.68 -0.30 22.60
N ALA A 407 -0.44 -0.01 22.21
CA ALA A 407 0.09 -0.51 20.94
C ALA A 407 0.15 -2.07 20.96
N PRO A 408 -0.36 -2.76 19.92
CA PRO A 408 -0.34 -4.22 19.88
C PRO A 408 1.11 -4.75 19.91
N ASP A 409 1.34 -5.79 20.70
CA ASP A 409 2.66 -6.33 21.04
C ASP A 409 3.48 -6.74 19.78
N ARG A 410 2.82 -7.10 18.67
CA ARG A 410 3.44 -7.34 17.35
C ARG A 410 2.48 -7.11 16.17
N SER A 411 2.90 -6.33 15.19
CA SER A 411 2.25 -6.27 13.86
C SER A 411 2.68 -7.44 12.99
N GLY A 412 1.73 -8.13 12.35
CA GLY A 412 2.00 -9.29 11.49
C GLY A 412 1.60 -9.01 10.05
N PHE A 413 2.41 -9.42 9.08
CA PHE A 413 2.12 -9.24 7.65
C PHE A 413 1.77 -10.56 6.97
N HIS A 414 1.00 -10.48 5.87
CA HIS A 414 0.70 -11.64 5.06
C HIS A 414 1.83 -11.90 4.04
N LEU A 415 2.61 -12.94 4.31
CA LEU A 415 3.63 -13.46 3.40
C LEU A 415 2.99 -14.40 2.37
N GLU A 416 3.32 -14.16 1.11
CA GLU A 416 2.76 -14.83 -0.06
C GLU A 416 3.74 -15.85 -0.65
N TRP A 417 4.11 -16.87 0.14
CA TRP A 417 5.12 -17.88 -0.21
C TRP A 417 4.92 -18.56 -1.56
N ARG A 418 3.67 -18.96 -1.86
CA ARG A 418 3.34 -19.58 -3.16
C ARG A 418 3.64 -18.65 -4.34
N TRP A 419 3.29 -17.37 -4.19
CA TRP A 419 3.49 -16.36 -5.23
C TRP A 419 4.96 -15.98 -5.38
N SER A 420 5.68 -15.92 -4.28
CA SER A 420 7.13 -15.75 -4.26
C SER A 420 7.83 -16.85 -5.07
N GLY A 421 7.46 -18.12 -4.87
CA GLY A 421 8.00 -19.22 -5.67
C GLY A 421 7.68 -19.10 -7.16
N ILE A 422 6.44 -18.77 -7.52
CA ILE A 422 6.03 -18.59 -8.93
C ILE A 422 6.80 -17.45 -9.59
N ASN A 423 6.91 -16.29 -8.93
CA ASN A 423 7.67 -15.15 -9.46
C ASN A 423 9.16 -15.48 -9.61
N GLY A 424 9.74 -16.22 -8.65
CA GLY A 424 11.12 -16.68 -8.72
C GLY A 424 11.36 -17.64 -9.88
N LEU A 425 10.53 -18.67 -10.04
CA LEU A 425 10.62 -19.61 -11.17
C LEU A 425 10.42 -18.88 -12.51
N ARG A 426 9.47 -17.95 -12.59
CA ARG A 426 9.24 -17.14 -13.79
C ARG A 426 10.48 -16.31 -14.15
N ALA A 427 11.10 -15.65 -13.18
CA ALA A 427 12.30 -14.85 -13.42
C ALA A 427 13.47 -15.71 -13.89
N ALA A 428 13.70 -16.87 -13.26
CA ALA A 428 14.74 -17.81 -13.68
C ALA A 428 14.50 -18.31 -15.11
N ALA A 429 13.28 -18.76 -15.41
CA ALA A 429 12.90 -19.20 -16.75
C ALA A 429 13.05 -18.09 -17.80
N ALA A 430 12.67 -16.85 -17.47
CA ALA A 430 12.83 -15.71 -18.36
C ALA A 430 14.30 -15.44 -18.69
N THR A 431 15.17 -15.49 -17.68
CA THR A 431 16.61 -15.37 -17.84
C THR A 431 17.14 -16.46 -18.77
N TRP A 432 16.84 -17.74 -18.49
CA TRP A 432 17.33 -18.85 -19.30
C TRP A 432 16.81 -18.81 -20.74
N LEU A 433 15.52 -18.50 -20.95
CA LEU A 433 14.95 -18.40 -22.30
C LEU A 433 15.57 -17.25 -23.10
N ALA A 434 15.77 -16.09 -22.47
CA ALA A 434 16.43 -14.95 -23.13
C ALA A 434 17.89 -15.26 -23.46
N SER A 435 18.61 -15.92 -22.55
CA SER A 435 19.99 -16.33 -22.77
C SER A 435 20.13 -17.42 -23.82
N LEU A 436 19.21 -18.39 -23.87
CA LEU A 436 19.15 -19.40 -24.92
C LEU A 436 18.91 -18.76 -26.29
N LEU A 437 17.96 -17.82 -26.38
CA LEU A 437 17.72 -17.05 -27.59
C LEU A 437 18.98 -16.32 -28.06
N TRP A 438 19.72 -15.69 -27.14
CA TRP A 438 20.97 -15.01 -27.46
C TRP A 438 22.04 -15.98 -27.99
N ILE A 439 22.23 -17.12 -27.33
CA ILE A 439 23.21 -18.13 -27.75
C ILE A 439 22.88 -18.67 -29.14
N ILE A 440 21.62 -19.04 -29.39
CA ILE A 440 21.19 -19.62 -30.67
C ILE A 440 21.32 -18.63 -31.82
N THR A 441 20.93 -17.37 -31.58
CA THR A 441 20.97 -16.34 -32.63
C THR A 441 22.36 -15.77 -32.87
N ALA A 442 23.31 -16.04 -31.95
CA ALA A 442 24.62 -15.39 -31.91
C ALA A 442 24.52 -13.85 -32.04
N TRP A 443 23.41 -13.26 -31.57
CA TRP A 443 23.12 -11.85 -31.81
C TRP A 443 24.15 -10.97 -31.08
N PRO A 444 24.90 -10.08 -31.78
CA PRO A 444 26.00 -9.34 -31.14
C PRO A 444 25.59 -8.51 -29.92
N SER A 445 24.37 -7.97 -29.90
CA SER A 445 23.84 -7.22 -28.74
C SER A 445 22.84 -8.01 -27.90
N GLY A 446 22.77 -9.34 -28.08
CA GLY A 446 21.84 -10.18 -27.32
C GLY A 446 22.14 -10.19 -25.81
N GLY A 447 23.39 -9.94 -25.39
CA GLY A 447 23.72 -9.72 -23.97
C GLY A 447 22.96 -8.53 -23.36
N MET A 448 22.78 -7.43 -24.13
CA MET A 448 21.97 -6.28 -23.70
C MET A 448 20.48 -6.62 -23.61
N MET A 449 19.98 -7.48 -24.51
CA MET A 449 18.62 -7.99 -24.42
C MET A 449 18.42 -8.76 -23.11
N VAL A 450 19.32 -9.70 -22.77
CA VAL A 450 19.24 -10.44 -21.50
C VAL A 450 19.35 -9.48 -20.31
N GLY A 451 20.31 -8.55 -20.34
CA GLY A 451 20.48 -7.50 -19.33
C GLY A 451 19.26 -6.59 -19.14
N GLY A 452 18.41 -6.44 -20.16
CA GLY A 452 17.13 -5.74 -20.09
C GLY A 452 15.95 -6.62 -19.63
N VAL A 453 15.90 -7.90 -20.03
CA VAL A 453 14.79 -8.82 -19.68
C VAL A 453 14.75 -9.01 -18.17
N VAL A 454 15.91 -9.23 -17.57
CA VAL A 454 16.07 -9.53 -16.14
C VAL A 454 15.47 -8.45 -15.22
N PRO A 455 15.89 -7.16 -15.30
CA PRO A 455 15.31 -6.11 -14.46
C PRO A 455 13.82 -5.90 -14.78
N ASN A 456 13.42 -5.97 -16.05
CA ASN A 456 12.03 -5.79 -16.44
C ASN A 456 11.15 -6.88 -15.80
N VAL A 457 11.55 -8.15 -15.87
CA VAL A 457 10.78 -9.26 -15.29
C VAL A 457 10.71 -9.17 -13.76
N GLY A 458 11.85 -8.92 -13.11
CA GLY A 458 11.93 -8.82 -11.66
C GLY A 458 11.14 -7.65 -11.07
N LEU A 459 11.24 -6.46 -11.67
CA LEU A 459 10.55 -5.25 -11.18
C LEU A 459 9.04 -5.30 -11.41
N LEU A 460 8.62 -5.89 -12.53
CA LEU A 460 7.20 -6.07 -12.86
C LEU A 460 6.53 -7.15 -12.00
N SER A 461 7.29 -8.13 -11.50
CA SER A 461 6.77 -9.16 -10.57
C SER A 461 6.25 -8.58 -9.25
N LEU A 462 6.59 -7.32 -8.93
CA LEU A 462 6.11 -6.57 -7.78
C LEU A 462 4.78 -5.82 -8.05
N ARG A 463 4.24 -5.91 -9.26
CA ARG A 463 3.03 -5.18 -9.68
C ARG A 463 1.80 -6.06 -9.63
N ASP A 464 0.65 -5.42 -9.38
CA ASP A 464 -0.65 -6.09 -9.40
C ASP A 464 -1.12 -6.42 -10.84
N ARG A 465 -0.64 -5.68 -11.85
CA ARG A 465 -0.89 -5.89 -13.30
C ARG A 465 0.41 -5.88 -14.10
N PRO A 466 1.25 -6.92 -13.98
CA PRO A 466 2.56 -6.93 -14.60
C PRO A 466 2.51 -6.84 -16.13
N ASP A 467 1.45 -7.33 -16.77
CA ASP A 467 1.27 -7.36 -18.22
C ASP A 467 0.98 -5.96 -18.81
N LEU A 468 0.03 -5.21 -18.24
CA LEU A 468 -0.28 -3.85 -18.69
C LEU A 468 0.86 -2.88 -18.39
N ASP A 469 1.50 -3.02 -17.22
CA ASP A 469 2.64 -2.20 -16.83
C ASP A 469 3.86 -2.49 -17.72
N ALA A 470 4.08 -3.75 -18.13
CA ALA A 470 5.11 -4.12 -19.10
C ALA A 470 4.89 -3.46 -20.46
N MET A 471 3.65 -3.41 -20.95
CA MET A 471 3.33 -2.80 -22.23
C MET A 471 3.54 -1.28 -22.19
N GLN A 472 3.20 -0.63 -21.07
CA GLN A 472 3.51 0.78 -20.87
C GLN A 472 5.02 1.03 -20.83
N LEU A 473 5.76 0.16 -20.15
CA LEU A 473 7.22 0.22 -20.10
C LEU A 473 7.84 0.09 -21.50
N ALA A 474 7.37 -0.87 -22.31
CA ALA A 474 7.81 -1.06 -23.68
C ALA A 474 7.54 0.18 -24.57
N LYS A 475 6.37 0.82 -24.42
CA LYS A 475 6.05 2.09 -25.09
C LYS A 475 7.03 3.20 -24.68
N GLY A 476 7.34 3.30 -23.38
CA GLY A 476 8.33 4.25 -22.86
C GLY A 476 9.72 4.03 -23.43
N ILE A 477 10.18 2.77 -23.50
CA ILE A 477 11.48 2.38 -24.06
C ILE A 477 11.55 2.70 -25.56
N THR A 478 10.48 2.41 -26.30
CA THR A 478 10.41 2.72 -27.73
C THR A 478 10.49 4.23 -27.97
N LEU A 479 9.80 5.02 -27.14
CA LEU A 479 9.90 6.48 -27.20
C LEU A 479 11.30 6.98 -26.84
N ALA A 480 11.95 6.39 -25.83
CA ALA A 480 13.33 6.70 -25.47
C ALA A 480 14.31 6.39 -26.61
N MET A 481 14.14 5.26 -27.28
CA MET A 481 14.94 4.89 -28.46
C MET A 481 14.73 5.89 -29.61
N ALA A 482 13.49 6.26 -29.90
CA ALA A 482 13.20 7.23 -30.95
C ALA A 482 13.79 8.62 -30.62
N SER A 483 13.59 9.11 -29.38
CA SER A 483 14.15 10.38 -28.94
C SER A 483 15.67 10.36 -28.88
N GLY A 484 16.29 9.29 -28.39
CA GLY A 484 17.74 9.16 -28.33
C GLY A 484 18.36 9.09 -29.73
N PHE A 485 17.69 8.46 -30.70
CA PHE A 485 18.11 8.46 -32.10
C PHE A 485 18.12 9.87 -32.69
N LEU A 486 17.07 10.66 -32.45
CA LEU A 486 17.02 12.07 -32.86
C LEU A 486 18.14 12.89 -32.20
N TYR A 487 18.42 12.65 -30.92
CA TYR A 487 19.52 13.31 -30.22
C TYR A 487 20.88 12.94 -30.79
N LEU A 488 21.10 11.67 -31.10
CA LEU A 488 22.36 11.18 -31.67
C LEU A 488 22.64 11.80 -33.04
N LEU A 489 21.61 12.02 -33.86
CA LEU A 489 21.76 12.57 -35.21
C LEU A 489 21.76 14.11 -35.28
N PHE A 490 20.87 14.76 -34.54
CA PHE A 490 20.57 16.18 -34.75
C PHE A 490 20.96 17.09 -33.60
N VAL A 491 21.26 16.54 -32.42
CA VAL A 491 21.55 17.35 -31.23
C VAL A 491 23.01 17.21 -30.86
N LEU A 492 23.44 16.00 -30.46
CA LEU A 492 24.78 15.73 -29.93
C LEU A 492 25.93 16.19 -30.84
N PRO A 493 25.89 16.02 -32.19
CA PRO A 493 26.99 16.47 -33.05
C PRO A 493 27.24 17.98 -33.04
N TRP A 494 26.26 18.77 -32.60
CA TRP A 494 26.32 20.23 -32.53
C TRP A 494 26.63 20.76 -31.13
N LEU A 495 26.84 19.87 -30.15
CA LEU A 495 27.08 20.28 -28.77
C LEU A 495 28.57 20.38 -28.49
N ASP A 496 29.00 21.57 -28.09
CA ASP A 496 30.37 21.82 -27.64
C ASP A 496 30.44 21.91 -26.11
N GLY A 497 31.18 20.97 -25.53
CA GLY A 497 31.43 20.92 -24.10
C GLY A 497 30.23 20.47 -23.25
N PHE A 498 30.48 20.39 -21.94
CA PHE A 498 29.50 19.89 -20.99
C PHE A 498 28.27 20.80 -20.77
N PRO A 499 28.37 22.14 -20.72
CA PRO A 499 27.21 23.00 -20.48
C PRO A 499 26.11 22.86 -21.55
N MET A 500 26.48 22.70 -22.83
CA MET A 500 25.52 22.47 -23.91
C MET A 500 24.86 21.10 -23.78
N LEU A 501 25.63 20.05 -23.45
CA LEU A 501 25.09 18.72 -23.14
C LEU A 501 24.11 18.76 -21.96
N ALA A 502 24.47 19.46 -20.89
CA ALA A 502 23.61 19.63 -19.72
C ALA A 502 22.27 20.27 -20.10
N LEU A 503 22.28 21.38 -20.84
CA LEU A 503 21.07 22.07 -21.29
C LEU A 503 20.22 21.20 -22.22
N ALA A 504 20.85 20.46 -23.14
CA ALA A 504 20.14 19.56 -24.05
C ALA A 504 19.45 18.40 -23.31
N LEU A 505 20.05 17.88 -22.24
CA LEU A 505 19.48 16.76 -21.47
C LEU A 505 18.33 17.18 -20.56
N VAL A 506 18.27 18.43 -20.07
CA VAL A 506 17.24 18.82 -19.10
C VAL A 506 15.79 18.60 -19.60
N PRO A 507 15.38 19.06 -20.79
CA PRO A 507 14.00 18.90 -21.27
C PRO A 507 13.47 17.45 -21.32
N PRO A 508 14.15 16.47 -21.94
CA PRO A 508 13.65 15.09 -21.97
C PRO A 508 13.63 14.46 -20.57
N LEU A 509 14.61 14.78 -19.72
CA LEU A 509 14.64 14.26 -18.35
C LEU A 509 13.50 14.82 -17.50
N MET A 510 13.18 16.10 -17.67
CA MET A 510 12.02 16.71 -17.03
C MET A 510 10.72 16.08 -17.50
N TRP A 511 10.54 15.91 -18.82
CA TRP A 511 9.35 15.26 -19.38
C TRP A 511 9.18 13.85 -18.82
N GLY A 512 10.22 13.02 -18.88
CA GLY A 512 10.19 11.66 -18.34
C GLY A 512 9.79 11.64 -16.86
N THR A 513 10.36 12.56 -16.06
CA THR A 513 10.07 12.68 -14.63
C THR A 513 8.61 13.09 -14.38
N LEU A 514 8.05 14.04 -15.13
CA LEU A 514 6.64 14.44 -15.01
C LEU A 514 5.69 13.27 -15.27
N GLN A 515 6.00 12.43 -16.27
CA GLN A 515 5.17 11.27 -16.58
C GLN A 515 5.21 10.20 -15.49
N THR A 516 6.30 10.10 -14.70
CA THR A 516 6.37 9.16 -13.56
C THR A 516 5.34 9.48 -12.47
N VAL A 517 4.98 10.76 -12.31
CA VAL A 517 4.03 11.23 -11.28
C VAL A 517 2.58 11.00 -11.69
N ASN A 518 2.31 10.79 -12.99
CA ASN A 518 0.96 10.54 -13.49
C ASN A 518 0.59 9.05 -13.37
N PRO A 519 -0.40 8.66 -12.52
CA PRO A 519 -0.70 7.25 -12.26
C PRO A 519 -1.10 6.43 -13.50
N ARG A 520 -1.58 7.08 -14.56
CA ARG A 520 -1.97 6.41 -15.81
C ARG A 520 -0.80 6.16 -16.76
N ARG A 521 0.33 6.84 -16.55
CA ARG A 521 1.48 6.85 -17.47
C ARG A 521 2.80 6.62 -16.75
N THR A 522 2.76 6.24 -15.47
CA THR A 522 3.96 6.05 -14.63
C THR A 522 4.99 5.16 -15.34
N PHE A 523 4.59 4.03 -15.91
CA PHE A 523 5.52 3.11 -16.56
C PHE A 523 6.01 3.56 -17.94
N ILE A 524 5.23 4.37 -18.66
CA ILE A 524 5.72 5.06 -19.86
C ILE A 524 6.83 6.03 -19.47
N GLY A 525 6.61 6.81 -18.40
CA GLY A 525 7.59 7.75 -17.85
C GLY A 525 8.86 7.04 -17.36
N VAL A 526 8.73 5.96 -16.59
CA VAL A 526 9.87 5.16 -16.10
C VAL A 526 10.66 4.57 -17.26
N GLY A 527 9.97 3.95 -18.24
CA GLY A 527 10.61 3.38 -19.42
C GLY A 527 11.33 4.43 -20.25
N PHE A 528 10.74 5.61 -20.43
CA PHE A 528 11.41 6.69 -21.13
C PHE A 528 12.61 7.21 -20.35
N LEU A 529 12.41 7.58 -19.08
CA LEU A 529 13.40 8.28 -18.26
C LEU A 529 14.67 7.45 -18.06
N VAL A 530 14.53 6.17 -17.72
CA VAL A 530 15.67 5.27 -17.46
C VAL A 530 16.40 4.93 -18.76
N PHE A 531 15.66 4.59 -19.82
CA PHE A 531 16.28 4.07 -21.04
C PHE A 531 16.74 5.16 -22.00
N PHE A 532 16.20 6.38 -21.93
CA PHE A 532 16.69 7.49 -22.76
C PHE A 532 18.16 7.77 -22.49
N ILE A 533 18.54 7.98 -21.22
CA ILE A 533 19.93 8.25 -20.85
C ILE A 533 20.82 7.00 -21.01
N THR A 534 20.28 5.81 -20.78
CA THR A 534 21.01 4.54 -20.94
C THR A 534 21.35 4.26 -22.40
N LEU A 535 20.41 4.50 -23.32
CA LEU A 535 20.59 4.31 -24.76
C LEU A 535 21.46 5.42 -25.37
N LEU A 536 21.25 6.67 -24.95
CA LEU A 536 22.08 7.79 -25.41
C LEU A 536 23.55 7.60 -24.98
N GLY A 537 23.76 6.99 -23.81
CA GLY A 537 25.06 6.60 -23.28
C GLY A 537 26.14 7.67 -23.41
N PRO A 538 25.99 8.88 -22.83
CA PRO A 538 27.00 9.92 -22.96
C PRO A 538 28.38 9.43 -22.47
N ARG A 539 29.39 9.55 -23.34
CA ARG A 539 30.79 9.18 -23.09
C ARG A 539 31.71 10.39 -23.32
N ASN A 540 32.91 10.32 -22.77
CA ASN A 540 33.94 11.35 -22.93
C ASN A 540 35.28 10.68 -23.34
N PRO A 541 35.65 10.65 -24.64
CA PRO A 541 34.98 11.26 -25.80
C PRO A 541 33.74 10.48 -26.27
N MET A 542 32.83 11.18 -26.97
CA MET A 542 31.58 10.59 -27.46
C MET A 542 31.77 9.92 -28.83
N SER A 543 31.19 8.72 -29.01
CA SER A 543 31.24 7.95 -30.25
C SER A 543 29.88 7.92 -30.96
N TYR A 544 29.82 8.37 -32.21
CA TYR A 544 28.61 8.42 -33.02
C TYR A 544 28.46 7.20 -33.92
N ASN A 545 27.94 6.09 -33.38
CA ASN A 545 27.70 4.86 -34.17
C ASN A 545 26.21 4.52 -34.22
N VAL A 546 25.59 4.85 -35.37
CA VAL A 546 24.15 4.63 -35.61
C VAL A 546 23.79 3.14 -35.61
N MET A 547 24.63 2.29 -36.22
CA MET A 547 24.38 0.85 -36.28
C MET A 547 24.36 0.23 -34.88
N SER A 548 25.36 0.56 -34.06
CA SER A 548 25.43 0.09 -32.67
C SER A 548 24.26 0.63 -31.85
N TYR A 549 23.88 1.90 -32.04
CA TYR A 549 22.74 2.49 -31.36
C TYR A 549 21.43 1.76 -31.69
N LEU A 550 21.15 1.54 -32.98
CA LEU A 550 19.95 0.83 -33.41
C LEU A 550 19.93 -0.61 -32.91
N ASN A 551 21.06 -1.31 -32.91
CA ASN A 551 21.16 -2.69 -32.44
C ASN A 551 20.91 -2.80 -30.92
N ILE A 552 21.52 -1.92 -30.12
CA ILE A 552 21.29 -1.85 -28.67
C ILE A 552 19.85 -1.42 -28.36
N GLY A 553 19.33 -0.44 -29.10
CA GLY A 553 17.95 0.02 -29.01
C GLY A 553 16.95 -1.11 -29.26
N LEU A 554 17.14 -1.85 -30.36
CA LEU A 554 16.31 -3.00 -30.70
C LEU A 554 16.38 -4.09 -29.63
N ALA A 555 17.59 -4.45 -29.16
CA ALA A 555 17.77 -5.39 -28.06
C ALA A 555 17.02 -4.97 -26.79
N THR A 556 17.03 -3.67 -26.48
CA THR A 556 16.33 -3.09 -25.33
C THR A 556 14.81 -3.14 -25.50
N VAL A 557 14.28 -2.80 -26.68
CA VAL A 557 12.84 -2.91 -26.98
C VAL A 557 12.39 -4.38 -26.92
N CYS A 558 13.13 -5.29 -27.56
CA CYS A 558 12.89 -6.74 -27.50
C CYS A 558 12.87 -7.23 -26.05
N SER A 559 13.76 -6.73 -25.19
CA SER A 559 13.80 -7.12 -23.78
C SER A 559 12.48 -6.80 -23.04
N ALA A 560 11.87 -5.66 -23.34
CA ALA A 560 10.61 -5.24 -22.73
C ALA A 560 9.43 -6.06 -23.26
N VAL A 561 9.43 -6.36 -24.57
CA VAL A 561 8.41 -7.23 -25.20
C VAL A 561 8.50 -8.65 -24.65
N ILE A 562 9.70 -9.22 -24.53
CA ILE A 562 9.92 -10.54 -23.93
C ILE A 562 9.45 -10.54 -22.47
N ALA A 563 9.78 -9.51 -21.68
CA ALA A 563 9.32 -9.41 -20.29
C ALA A 563 7.78 -9.36 -20.18
N ALA A 564 7.10 -8.68 -21.11
CA ALA A 564 5.64 -8.66 -21.19
C ALA A 564 5.08 -10.05 -21.55
N LEU A 565 5.68 -10.73 -22.54
CA LEU A 565 5.26 -12.05 -22.99
C LEU A 565 5.45 -13.11 -21.89
N VAL A 566 6.60 -13.10 -21.21
CA VAL A 566 6.90 -14.01 -20.10
C VAL A 566 5.85 -13.91 -19.00
N HIS A 567 5.41 -12.71 -18.63
CA HIS A 567 4.35 -12.55 -17.62
C HIS A 567 2.98 -13.07 -18.07
N ARG A 568 2.75 -13.19 -19.38
CA ARG A 568 1.52 -13.74 -19.96
C ARG A 568 1.58 -15.24 -20.21
N VAL A 569 2.77 -15.81 -20.42
CA VAL A 569 2.95 -17.20 -20.87
C VAL A 569 3.58 -18.11 -19.81
N VAL A 570 4.55 -17.61 -19.04
CA VAL A 570 5.32 -18.42 -18.08
C VAL A 570 4.65 -18.35 -16.71
N LEU A 571 4.01 -19.47 -16.32
CA LEU A 571 3.23 -19.59 -15.09
C LEU A 571 2.23 -18.42 -14.94
N PRO A 572 1.30 -18.24 -15.91
CA PRO A 572 0.37 -17.14 -15.86
C PRO A 572 -0.57 -17.30 -14.68
N VAL A 573 -0.70 -16.23 -13.91
CA VAL A 573 -1.60 -16.20 -12.77
C VAL A 573 -2.76 -15.31 -13.16
N SER A 574 -3.97 -15.87 -13.24
CA SER A 574 -5.13 -15.04 -13.47
C SER A 574 -5.36 -14.11 -12.26
N PRO A 575 -5.63 -12.82 -12.46
CA PRO A 575 -5.95 -11.90 -11.36
C PRO A 575 -7.06 -12.44 -10.46
N THR A 576 -8.03 -13.16 -11.06
CA THR A 576 -9.12 -13.85 -10.37
C THR A 576 -8.65 -15.00 -9.49
N ALA A 577 -7.68 -15.81 -9.91
CA ALA A 577 -7.10 -16.88 -9.09
C ALA A 577 -6.36 -16.31 -7.87
N HIS A 578 -5.70 -15.16 -8.06
CA HIS A 578 -5.01 -14.47 -6.97
C HIS A 578 -5.97 -13.96 -5.90
N ILE A 579 -7.05 -13.32 -6.34
CA ILE A 579 -8.14 -12.86 -5.47
C ILE A 579 -8.79 -14.04 -4.74
N ARG A 580 -9.10 -15.13 -5.45
CA ARG A 580 -9.66 -16.36 -4.84
C ARG A 580 -8.72 -16.97 -3.82
N GLY A 581 -7.42 -17.07 -4.10
CA GLY A 581 -6.42 -17.58 -3.17
C GLY A 581 -6.36 -16.76 -1.89
N LEU A 582 -6.41 -15.43 -2.01
CA LEU A 582 -6.42 -14.53 -0.86
C LEU A 582 -7.67 -14.71 0.00
N LEU A 583 -8.86 -14.78 -0.62
CA LEU A 583 -10.11 -15.05 0.07
C LEU A 583 -10.13 -16.43 0.74
N ALA A 584 -9.57 -17.46 0.09
CA ALA A 584 -9.45 -18.80 0.65
C ALA A 584 -8.56 -18.81 1.90
N VAL A 585 -7.43 -18.09 1.90
CA VAL A 585 -6.56 -17.93 3.07
C VAL A 585 -7.29 -17.19 4.20
N MET A 586 -8.07 -16.15 3.89
CA MET A 586 -8.88 -15.43 4.88
C MET A 586 -9.93 -16.35 5.53
N ARG A 587 -10.60 -17.19 4.75
CA ARG A 587 -11.57 -18.18 5.26
C ARG A 587 -10.89 -19.25 6.12
N ALA A 588 -9.77 -19.79 5.66
CA ALA A 588 -9.00 -20.80 6.40
C ALA A 588 -8.50 -20.27 7.76
N ASP A 589 -8.12 -18.99 7.84
CA ASP A 589 -7.74 -18.38 9.12
C ASP A 589 -8.93 -18.22 10.08
N LEU A 590 -10.13 -17.91 9.57
CA LEU A 590 -11.35 -17.89 10.40
C LEU A 590 -11.71 -19.28 10.91
N GLU A 591 -11.59 -20.30 10.06
CA GLU A 591 -11.80 -21.69 10.46
C GLU A 591 -10.82 -22.08 11.59
N ARG A 592 -9.53 -21.70 11.46
CA ARG A 592 -8.52 -21.91 12.51
C ARG A 592 -8.88 -21.20 13.81
N LEU A 593 -9.42 -19.98 13.74
CA LEU A 593 -9.87 -19.23 14.92
C LEU A 593 -11.04 -19.91 15.64
N ALA A 594 -11.96 -20.55 14.91
CA ALA A 594 -13.10 -21.23 15.50
C ALA A 594 -12.76 -22.61 16.12
N ARG A 595 -11.59 -23.20 15.81
CA ARG A 595 -11.21 -24.51 16.33
C ARG A 595 -11.00 -24.46 17.86
N PRO A 596 -11.61 -25.38 18.64
CA PRO A 596 -11.59 -25.31 20.11
C PRO A 596 -10.20 -25.50 20.72
N ARG A 597 -9.29 -26.24 20.07
CA ARG A 597 -7.94 -26.57 20.59
C ARG A 597 -6.86 -25.49 20.37
N LEU A 598 -7.17 -24.37 19.72
CA LEU A 598 -6.16 -23.35 19.45
C LEU A 598 -5.88 -22.56 20.74
N ALA A 599 -4.72 -22.79 21.37
CA ALA A 599 -4.31 -22.01 22.54
C ALA A 599 -4.25 -20.51 22.19
N LEU A 600 -4.99 -19.67 22.94
CA LEU A 600 -4.98 -18.21 22.82
C LEU A 600 -3.59 -17.60 23.06
N ALA A 601 -2.68 -18.36 23.69
CA ALA A 601 -1.38 -17.91 24.18
C ALA A 601 -0.29 -17.74 23.10
N GLY A 602 -0.62 -17.85 21.81
CA GLY A 602 0.37 -17.70 20.75
C GLY A 602 0.48 -16.27 20.22
N ALA A 603 1.71 -15.82 19.96
CA ALA A 603 2.04 -14.62 19.18
C ALA A 603 1.28 -14.51 17.83
N TRP A 604 0.73 -15.61 17.33
CA TRP A 604 -0.13 -15.64 16.15
C TRP A 604 -1.44 -14.86 16.36
N ALA A 605 -2.16 -15.03 17.48
CA ALA A 605 -3.47 -14.39 17.68
C ALA A 605 -3.35 -12.86 17.78
N GLY A 606 -2.32 -12.36 18.49
CA GLY A 606 -2.06 -10.91 18.63
C GLY A 606 -1.76 -10.20 17.30
N GLY A 607 -1.21 -10.90 16.30
CA GLY A 607 -0.95 -10.35 14.97
C GLY A 607 -2.03 -10.65 13.92
N TRP A 608 -3.13 -11.34 14.27
CA TRP A 608 -4.14 -11.78 13.29
C TRP A 608 -4.84 -10.62 12.59
N GLU A 609 -5.28 -9.63 13.37
CA GLU A 609 -6.01 -8.48 12.83
C GLU A 609 -5.13 -7.65 11.88
N SER A 610 -3.88 -7.41 12.25
CA SER A 610 -2.89 -6.76 11.39
C SER A 610 -2.68 -7.52 10.07
N ARG A 611 -2.57 -8.86 10.12
CA ARG A 611 -2.47 -9.69 8.90
C ARG A 611 -3.74 -9.64 8.05
N MET A 612 -4.91 -9.66 8.68
CA MET A 612 -6.20 -9.60 7.99
C MET A 612 -6.39 -8.25 7.30
N ASN A 613 -6.00 -7.16 7.96
CA ASN A 613 -5.98 -5.82 7.37
C ASN A 613 -4.99 -5.74 6.19
N ASP A 614 -3.77 -6.26 6.31
CA ASP A 614 -2.82 -6.33 5.19
C ASP A 614 -3.40 -7.10 3.99
N ARG A 615 -4.12 -8.20 4.22
CA ARG A 615 -4.83 -8.94 3.15
C ARG A 615 -5.95 -8.13 2.54
N LEU A 616 -6.74 -7.40 3.33
CA LEU A 616 -7.79 -6.52 2.81
C LEU A 616 -7.23 -5.42 1.92
N LEU A 617 -6.07 -4.87 2.29
CA LEU A 617 -5.36 -3.88 1.48
C LEU A 617 -4.95 -4.47 0.13
N LYS A 618 -4.27 -5.63 0.14
CA LYS A 618 -3.88 -6.36 -1.08
C LYS A 618 -5.10 -6.75 -1.94
N LEU A 619 -6.20 -7.18 -1.32
CA LEU A 619 -7.44 -7.53 -2.00
C LEU A 619 -8.04 -6.32 -2.72
N ALA A 620 -8.13 -5.17 -2.04
CA ALA A 620 -8.67 -3.95 -2.62
C ALA A 620 -7.82 -3.41 -3.78
N ALA A 621 -6.49 -3.50 -3.68
CA ALA A 621 -5.58 -3.16 -4.76
C ALA A 621 -5.83 -4.06 -5.98
N ARG A 622 -5.90 -5.38 -5.78
CA ARG A 622 -6.07 -6.37 -6.86
C ARG A 622 -7.46 -6.37 -7.48
N VAL A 623 -8.53 -6.15 -6.71
CA VAL A 623 -9.90 -6.01 -7.26
C VAL A 623 -9.97 -4.81 -8.21
N ARG A 624 -9.39 -3.67 -7.81
CA ARG A 624 -9.27 -2.48 -8.66
C ARG A 624 -8.42 -2.77 -9.88
N ALA A 625 -7.28 -3.40 -9.67
CA ALA A 625 -6.37 -3.86 -10.71
C ALA A 625 -6.87 -5.14 -11.42
N ALA A 626 -8.12 -5.53 -11.28
CA ALA A 626 -8.74 -6.54 -12.13
C ALA A 626 -10.00 -6.00 -12.80
N GLU A 627 -10.36 -4.73 -12.52
CA GLU A 627 -11.62 -4.12 -12.94
C GLU A 627 -12.85 -4.97 -12.57
N LEU A 628 -12.71 -5.79 -11.52
CA LEU A 628 -13.78 -6.63 -11.02
C LEU A 628 -14.76 -5.80 -10.19
N PRO A 629 -16.05 -6.16 -10.19
CA PRO A 629 -17.03 -5.51 -9.34
C PRO A 629 -16.63 -5.68 -7.87
N ALA A 630 -16.32 -4.57 -7.20
CA ALA A 630 -15.96 -4.55 -5.79
C ALA A 630 -17.12 -4.91 -4.86
N ALA A 631 -18.36 -4.75 -5.35
CA ALA A 631 -19.60 -4.84 -4.58
C ALA A 631 -19.83 -6.18 -3.85
N PRO A 632 -19.53 -7.36 -4.43
CA PRO A 632 -19.60 -8.61 -3.67
C PRO A 632 -18.33 -8.89 -2.84
N LEU A 633 -17.14 -8.62 -3.38
CA LEU A 633 -15.88 -9.15 -2.82
C LEU A 633 -15.41 -8.41 -1.57
N LEU A 634 -15.39 -7.07 -1.62
CA LEU A 634 -14.87 -6.28 -0.51
C LEU A 634 -15.79 -6.35 0.71
N PRO A 635 -17.12 -6.17 0.62
CA PRO A 635 -17.98 -6.30 1.80
C PRO A 635 -17.90 -7.67 2.47
N ASN A 636 -17.78 -8.75 1.70
CA ASN A 636 -17.58 -10.10 2.26
C ASN A 636 -16.25 -10.20 3.04
N ALA A 637 -15.18 -9.65 2.50
CA ALA A 637 -13.88 -9.65 3.16
C ALA A 637 -13.87 -8.81 4.45
N HIS A 638 -14.61 -7.69 4.49
CA HIS A 638 -14.83 -6.91 5.71
C HIS A 638 -15.69 -7.66 6.73
N GLY A 639 -16.75 -8.33 6.27
CA GLY A 639 -17.55 -9.22 7.11
C GLY A 639 -16.69 -10.32 7.74
N ALA A 640 -15.73 -10.86 6.99
CA ALA A 640 -14.76 -11.83 7.50
C ALA A 640 -13.84 -11.25 8.59
N LEU A 641 -13.33 -10.02 8.42
CA LEU A 641 -12.54 -9.34 9.46
C LEU A 641 -13.35 -9.16 10.75
N ARG A 642 -14.57 -8.62 10.63
CA ARG A 642 -15.47 -8.40 11.77
C ARG A 642 -15.80 -9.71 12.47
N LEU A 643 -16.12 -10.75 11.69
CA LEU A 643 -16.40 -12.08 12.24
C LEU A 643 -15.23 -12.64 13.05
N GLY A 644 -13.99 -12.46 12.57
CA GLY A 644 -12.81 -12.90 13.31
C GLY A 644 -12.56 -12.12 14.60
N ARG A 645 -12.83 -10.81 14.65
CA ARG A 645 -12.80 -10.01 15.90
C ARG A 645 -13.78 -10.55 16.92
N GLU A 646 -15.02 -10.84 16.52
CA GLU A 646 -16.04 -11.38 17.41
C GLU A 646 -15.69 -12.79 17.92
N ILE A 647 -15.08 -13.64 17.06
CA ILE A 647 -14.60 -14.97 17.47
C ILE A 647 -13.46 -14.84 18.49
N LEU A 648 -12.50 -13.93 18.25
CA LEU A 648 -11.39 -13.68 19.18
C LEU A 648 -11.89 -13.18 20.53
N ARG A 649 -12.82 -12.23 20.53
CA ARG A 649 -13.48 -11.72 21.74
C ARG A 649 -14.20 -12.82 22.49
N LEU A 650 -15.05 -13.59 21.81
CA LEU A 650 -15.74 -14.72 22.43
C LEU A 650 -14.76 -15.70 23.08
N ARG A 651 -13.62 -15.96 22.43
CA ARG A 651 -12.56 -16.82 22.98
C ARG A 651 -11.91 -16.22 24.22
N GLN A 652 -11.53 -14.95 24.18
CA GLN A 652 -10.96 -14.23 25.34
C GLN A 652 -11.92 -14.28 26.54
N MET A 653 -13.21 -14.03 26.31
CA MET A 653 -14.23 -14.09 27.35
C MET A 653 -14.40 -15.51 27.90
N THR A 654 -14.42 -16.54 27.05
CA THR A 654 -14.48 -17.94 27.52
C THR A 654 -13.20 -18.43 28.20
N ALA A 655 -12.07 -17.75 27.98
CA ALA A 655 -10.81 -18.06 28.63
C ALA A 655 -10.74 -17.47 30.04
N ASP A 656 -11.38 -16.31 30.28
CA ASP A 656 -11.47 -15.70 31.61
C ASP A 656 -12.24 -16.64 32.57
N PRO A 657 -11.61 -17.08 33.67
CA PRO A 657 -12.26 -17.92 34.68
C PRO A 657 -13.50 -17.27 35.30
N ARG A 658 -13.58 -15.93 35.31
CA ARG A 658 -14.68 -15.16 35.90
C ARG A 658 -15.94 -15.15 35.04
N PHE A 659 -15.87 -15.61 33.78
CA PHE A 659 -17.02 -15.59 32.89
C PHE A 659 -18.06 -16.68 33.27
N PRO A 660 -19.34 -16.32 33.54
CA PRO A 660 -20.30 -17.26 34.14
C PRO A 660 -20.73 -18.44 33.27
N ASP A 661 -20.73 -18.30 31.94
CA ASP A 661 -21.27 -19.32 31.01
C ASP A 661 -20.23 -19.73 29.94
N ARG A 662 -19.07 -20.20 30.41
CA ARG A 662 -17.98 -20.71 29.54
C ARG A 662 -18.46 -21.83 28.62
N ARG A 663 -19.41 -22.64 29.08
CA ARG A 663 -20.02 -23.76 28.31
C ARG A 663 -20.77 -23.24 27.08
N ALA A 664 -21.56 -22.18 27.20
CA ALA A 664 -22.26 -21.61 26.04
C ALA A 664 -21.29 -21.12 24.96
N GLY A 665 -20.21 -20.44 25.35
CA GLY A 665 -19.19 -20.01 24.39
C GLY A 665 -18.45 -21.17 23.72
N ALA A 666 -18.13 -22.24 24.47
CA ALA A 666 -17.52 -23.45 23.91
C ALA A 666 -18.43 -24.16 22.90
N VAL A 667 -19.74 -24.27 23.20
CA VAL A 667 -20.75 -24.84 22.28
C VAL A 667 -20.84 -24.02 21.00
N VAL A 668 -20.83 -22.68 21.10
CA VAL A 668 -20.85 -21.80 19.93
C VAL A 668 -19.58 -21.98 19.09
N LEU A 669 -18.39 -21.97 19.70
CA LEU A 669 -17.13 -22.19 18.96
C LEU A 669 -17.12 -23.53 18.23
N HIS A 670 -17.62 -24.59 18.89
CA HIS A 670 -17.77 -25.90 18.26
C HIS A 670 -18.77 -25.88 17.08
N ALA A 671 -19.87 -25.12 17.17
CA ALA A 671 -20.83 -24.98 16.09
C ALA A 671 -20.31 -24.10 14.93
N LEU A 672 -19.40 -23.16 15.21
CA LEU A 672 -18.82 -22.25 14.22
C LEU A 672 -17.80 -22.93 13.29
N ALA A 673 -16.97 -23.82 13.83
CA ALA A 673 -15.94 -24.51 13.06
C ALA A 673 -16.48 -25.20 11.77
N PRO A 674 -17.53 -26.04 11.81
CA PRO A 674 -18.07 -26.66 10.60
C PRO A 674 -18.76 -25.65 9.66
N ALA A 675 -19.37 -24.58 10.19
CA ALA A 675 -19.98 -23.54 9.35
C ALA A 675 -18.93 -22.75 8.55
N LEU A 676 -17.76 -22.50 9.13
CA LEU A 676 -16.64 -21.81 8.49
C LEU A 676 -15.84 -22.71 7.54
N ALA A 677 -15.92 -24.04 7.72
CA ALA A 677 -15.34 -25.04 6.83
C ALA A 677 -16.21 -25.33 5.58
N GLY A 678 -17.20 -24.49 5.27
CA GLY A 678 -18.11 -24.66 4.13
C GLY A 678 -19.41 -25.40 4.44
N GLY A 679 -19.67 -25.73 5.70
CA GLY A 679 -20.93 -26.33 6.15
C GLY A 679 -22.11 -25.34 6.16
N PRO A 680 -23.34 -25.82 6.37
CA PRO A 680 -24.50 -24.93 6.47
C PRO A 680 -24.37 -24.01 7.70
N PRO A 681 -24.61 -22.68 7.57
CA PRO A 681 -24.47 -21.76 8.69
C PRO A 681 -25.64 -21.84 9.68
N ARG A 682 -26.76 -22.49 9.32
CA ARG A 682 -27.99 -22.53 10.13
C ARG A 682 -27.78 -23.04 11.57
N PRO A 683 -27.04 -24.14 11.82
CA PRO A 683 -26.80 -24.64 13.18
C PRO A 683 -25.98 -23.64 14.01
N ALA A 684 -24.93 -23.05 13.44
CA ALA A 684 -24.11 -22.03 14.09
C ALA A 684 -24.93 -20.77 14.43
N VAL A 685 -25.71 -20.27 13.46
CA VAL A 685 -26.61 -19.12 13.67
C VAL A 685 -27.62 -19.40 14.78
N ARG A 686 -28.19 -20.62 14.84
CA ARG A 686 -29.12 -21.03 15.90
C ARG A 686 -28.42 -21.10 17.26
N ALA A 687 -27.23 -21.68 17.34
CA ALA A 687 -26.44 -21.76 18.56
C ALA A 687 -26.11 -20.37 19.10
N CYS A 688 -25.64 -19.46 18.23
CA CYS A 688 -25.36 -18.07 18.59
C CYS A 688 -26.59 -17.35 19.13
N ARG A 689 -27.75 -17.45 18.46
CA ARG A 689 -29.00 -16.81 18.93
C ARG A 689 -29.50 -17.35 20.26
N LEU A 690 -29.40 -18.67 20.47
CA LEU A 690 -29.79 -19.31 21.74
C LEU A 690 -28.87 -18.90 22.88
N ALA A 691 -27.55 -18.90 22.64
CA ALA A 691 -26.56 -18.47 23.61
C ALA A 691 -26.72 -16.98 23.94
N ALA A 692 -26.94 -16.11 22.95
CA ALA A 692 -27.19 -14.68 23.18
C ALA A 692 -28.43 -14.45 24.07
N ARG A 693 -29.55 -15.13 23.79
CA ARG A 693 -30.76 -15.06 24.63
C ARG A 693 -30.55 -15.59 26.04
N ARG A 694 -29.66 -16.57 26.22
CA ARG A 694 -29.32 -17.10 27.54
C ARG A 694 -28.49 -16.08 28.33
N LEU A 695 -27.47 -15.50 27.70
CA LEU A 695 -26.61 -14.49 28.33
C LEU A 695 -27.40 -13.23 28.70
N GLU A 696 -28.35 -12.79 27.87
CA GLU A 696 -29.25 -11.68 28.20
C GLU A 696 -30.12 -11.97 29.43
N ARG A 697 -30.66 -13.19 29.54
CA ARG A 697 -31.43 -13.61 30.72
C ARG A 697 -30.57 -13.63 31.99
N LEU A 698 -29.32 -14.09 31.88
CA LEU A 698 -28.37 -14.05 33.00
C LEU A 698 -27.98 -12.61 33.37
N ALA A 699 -27.80 -11.73 32.39
CA ALA A 699 -27.52 -10.32 32.63
C ALA A 699 -28.69 -9.61 33.32
N TYR A 700 -29.93 -9.99 32.99
CA TYR A 700 -31.13 -9.49 33.66
C TYR A 700 -31.25 -10.00 35.09
N ALA A 701 -30.93 -11.27 35.33
CA ALA A 701 -31.02 -11.90 36.65
C ALA A 701 -29.88 -11.55 37.62
N ALA A 702 -28.78 -10.96 37.14
CA ALA A 702 -27.64 -10.59 37.98
C ALA A 702 -28.00 -9.49 38.99
N GLU A 703 -27.49 -9.58 40.22
CA GLU A 703 -27.78 -8.69 41.34
C GLU A 703 -27.40 -7.22 41.11
N ALA A 704 -28.05 -6.29 41.82
CA ALA A 704 -27.86 -4.83 41.70
C ALA A 704 -26.40 -4.37 41.82
N GLY A 705 -25.56 -5.06 42.58
CA GLY A 705 -24.13 -4.76 42.76
C GLY A 705 -23.19 -5.32 41.69
N ALA A 706 -23.65 -6.19 40.78
CA ALA A 706 -22.80 -6.89 39.80
C ALA A 706 -22.75 -6.19 38.43
N ALA A 707 -22.51 -4.87 38.42
CA ALA A 707 -22.55 -4.06 37.20
C ALA A 707 -21.57 -4.52 36.11
N ASP A 708 -20.34 -4.86 36.48
CA ASP A 708 -19.30 -5.32 35.56
C ASP A 708 -19.67 -6.67 34.93
N GLN A 709 -20.17 -7.60 35.74
CA GLN A 709 -20.61 -8.92 35.27
C GLN A 709 -21.77 -8.80 34.26
N ARG A 710 -22.73 -7.90 34.51
CA ARG A 710 -23.81 -7.61 33.55
C ARG A 710 -23.29 -7.04 32.24
N ALA A 711 -22.32 -6.12 32.30
CA ALA A 711 -21.71 -5.51 31.13
C ALA A 711 -20.97 -6.55 30.28
N ASP A 712 -20.27 -7.49 30.92
CA ASP A 712 -19.57 -8.58 30.23
C ASP A 712 -20.55 -9.57 29.58
N LEU A 713 -21.62 -9.94 30.27
CA LEU A 713 -22.66 -10.82 29.70
C LEU A 713 -23.33 -10.19 28.46
N ARG A 714 -23.67 -8.90 28.52
CA ARG A 714 -24.25 -8.15 27.38
C ARG A 714 -23.26 -7.99 26.22
N ARG A 715 -21.97 -7.75 26.50
CA ARG A 715 -20.92 -7.72 25.46
C ARG A 715 -20.76 -9.07 24.77
N ALA A 716 -20.83 -10.17 25.51
CA ALA A 716 -20.80 -11.51 24.93
C ALA A 716 -22.07 -11.78 24.09
N ALA A 717 -23.24 -11.37 24.57
CA ALA A 717 -24.49 -11.50 23.81
C ALA A 717 -24.43 -10.70 22.50
N ALA A 718 -23.93 -9.45 22.53
CA ALA A 718 -23.71 -8.62 21.35
C ALA A 718 -22.80 -9.31 20.31
N SER A 719 -21.68 -9.89 20.77
CA SER A 719 -20.73 -10.60 19.91
C SER A 719 -21.40 -11.78 19.20
N LEU A 720 -22.20 -12.57 19.93
CA LEU A 720 -22.94 -13.70 19.38
C LEU A 720 -24.01 -13.30 18.35
N VAL A 721 -24.71 -12.19 18.61
CA VAL A 721 -25.70 -11.64 17.66
C VAL A 721 -25.02 -11.20 16.38
N GLU A 722 -23.87 -10.53 16.48
CA GLU A 722 -23.11 -10.08 15.31
C GLU A 722 -22.58 -11.28 14.50
N ILE A 723 -22.02 -12.30 15.16
CA ILE A 723 -21.59 -13.56 14.51
C ILE A 723 -22.76 -14.19 13.72
N ALA A 724 -23.93 -14.29 14.34
CA ALA A 724 -25.11 -14.88 13.71
C ALA A 724 -25.56 -14.11 12.45
N LEU A 725 -25.45 -12.78 12.47
CA LEU A 725 -25.81 -11.93 11.35
C LEU A 725 -24.79 -11.96 10.22
N LEU A 726 -23.49 -11.89 10.54
CA LEU A 726 -22.42 -11.95 9.55
C LEU A 726 -22.43 -13.28 8.79
N LEU A 727 -22.65 -14.40 9.49
CA LEU A 727 -22.82 -15.71 8.85
C LEU A 727 -24.06 -15.79 7.95
N GLY A 728 -25.17 -15.15 8.36
CA GLY A 728 -26.39 -15.11 7.57
C GLY A 728 -26.26 -14.23 6.32
N ARG A 729 -25.75 -13.01 6.48
CA ARG A 729 -25.60 -12.00 5.42
C ARG A 729 -24.57 -12.43 4.38
N HIS A 730 -23.45 -12.99 4.81
CA HIS A 730 -22.36 -13.40 3.93
C HIS A 730 -22.36 -14.93 3.68
N ARG A 731 -23.54 -15.58 3.73
CA ARG A 731 -23.65 -17.05 3.58
C ARG A 731 -22.94 -17.59 2.33
N ARG A 732 -23.06 -16.90 1.18
CA ARG A 732 -22.45 -17.33 -0.09
C ARG A 732 -20.94 -17.36 0.02
N PHE A 733 -20.36 -16.35 0.65
CA PHE A 733 -18.92 -16.27 0.87
C PHE A 733 -18.38 -17.44 1.70
N PHE A 734 -19.12 -17.88 2.73
CA PHE A 734 -18.68 -18.99 3.59
C PHE A 734 -19.04 -20.37 3.03
N GLN A 735 -20.06 -20.48 2.18
CA GLN A 735 -20.53 -21.76 1.61
C GLN A 735 -19.85 -22.12 0.29
N GLU A 736 -19.36 -21.14 -0.47
CA GLU A 736 -18.65 -21.41 -1.73
C GLU A 736 -17.36 -22.18 -1.45
N LYS A 737 -17.36 -23.49 -1.74
CA LYS A 737 -16.13 -24.18 -2.14
C LYS A 737 -15.56 -23.41 -3.34
N ALA A 738 -14.25 -23.17 -3.34
CA ALA A 738 -13.51 -22.20 -4.17
C ALA A 738 -13.65 -22.30 -5.71
N ALA A 739 -14.62 -23.03 -6.25
CA ALA A 739 -14.74 -23.40 -7.66
C ALA A 739 -15.55 -22.43 -8.55
N GLN A 740 -16.42 -21.55 -8.03
CA GLN A 740 -17.37 -20.79 -8.89
C GLN A 740 -17.61 -19.31 -8.51
N CYS A 741 -16.55 -18.54 -8.28
CA CYS A 741 -16.61 -17.06 -8.30
C CYS A 741 -15.60 -16.51 -9.30
#